data_AF-A0ABD3M388-F1
#
_entry.id   AF-A0ABD3M388-F1
#
_cell.length_a   1.000
_cell.length_b   1.000
_cell.length_c   1.000
_cell.angle_alpha   90.00
_cell.angle_beta   90.00
_cell.angle_gamma   90.00
#
_symmetry.space_group_name_H-M   'P 1'
#
loop_
_entity.id
_entity.type
_entity.pdbx_description
1 polymer ?
#
loop_
_entity_poly.entity_id
_entity_poly.type
_entity_poly.pdbx_seq_one_letter_code
_entity_poly.pdbx_strand_id
1 'polypeptide(L)'
;MATWSNGQAIKEYQDFLASGAYHELFITSFFNSILTVQFISPITPLTTAINALGNGEDIITTPNEMLPPSLGGRTSYPIYITLPPYELKQFIQNLNDDWRARAEDFVFFSGTKVCGVVEPILREFGMCRDTMTQVVVGFTLPVGSSYGGFTRKPEDLACNIGLDTQGDEKWAGETQACGKWNGAIASRLECNGIRCKTAFYREWRRAMWERALYDAVWNVVGAVRDEQTSHLEVATYFDIEASDMMWELANGLRGGLAVTLIYGFEDRLFSIAEMRGKDDPCELLDDIKASAISTSVGDASSSTTSILANNAYNNNTRPSKEETNHIKAVTSTHSDHTRNTDHDLLWFLGPAVICHFLGTPIYAIYAIGIARIISTRLTLALHYLFVDKDNYLNKLPQKQLEREGNDYLVGTLLHMYAQIPLQVLFPSMFFSPASVVGASAVRTFWAHILLVEPLYYAAHRWLHIPENMKKMHGFHHLSISTLPSTSLVQNFHEHFVYVAVFGPAFFAPFVFYMEMHWTIIGAYLVLFDLINAYGHMNIKYRHPIFTSKYSPFQYLFYTPEFHLGHHAFFRANYALFMPLWDHLFGTWRPYQKTDSDRLLPAKQQDFVFIGHNAGLAHFLTCPEWDVYAAYGPFRTFKYLPYEVEFLFCNMLGAICRLFMSAYTCSRYVINDKLIGRVICICRTPIDYIKPSRYARVNKDIVELMRSQYDNHGTKCFGLGNLNKMKQLNDGGQLISDMVKADPYLKDKGIRVWTGDTMTAASVYHQLIGLPGFDRVESIFFVGANGKIGNAVCTHLLTTHPKLKIKIYSLSHTLDHPNVTYTSDLSDLLNHKVVVLGKQLALRKYAKALAPARGASSKKSELTPYKCRLILDYTVPYIPIDLTGFKNIEHHQIAVLETSPNTSNFLKGHFDIGFGLEQHQIYPCHAGCIINTLYERDTDEVGEICVKDMMTMWKRGLELGLRNRPLKI
;
A
#
# COMPACT_ATOMS: atom_id res chain seq x y z
N MET A 1 3.31 -3.98 5.00
CA MET A 1 3.66 -3.00 3.94
C MET A 1 5.15 -3.10 3.59
N ALA A 2 5.50 -4.09 2.77
CA ALA A 2 6.66 -4.03 1.88
C ALA A 2 6.05 -4.05 0.48
N THR A 3 6.27 -2.98 -0.28
CA THR A 3 5.70 -2.77 -1.60
C THR A 3 6.22 -3.84 -2.56
N TRP A 4 5.28 -4.61 -3.14
CA TRP A 4 5.53 -5.39 -4.34
C TRP A 4 5.78 -4.42 -5.49
N SER A 5 7.05 -4.10 -5.66
CA SER A 5 7.64 -3.75 -6.94
C SER A 5 8.55 -4.92 -7.23
N ASN A 6 8.47 -5.46 -8.44
CA ASN A 6 9.39 -6.49 -8.89
C ASN A 6 10.83 -6.05 -8.50
N GLY A 7 11.54 -6.84 -7.69
CA GLY A 7 12.87 -6.48 -7.18
C GLY A 7 13.86 -6.17 -8.32
N GLN A 8 13.65 -6.84 -9.44
CA GLN A 8 14.27 -6.63 -10.73
C GLN A 8 14.02 -5.22 -11.29
N ALA A 9 12.77 -4.75 -11.32
CA ALA A 9 12.44 -3.42 -11.86
C ALA A 9 13.05 -2.29 -11.02
N ILE A 10 13.08 -2.44 -9.69
CA ILE A 10 13.71 -1.47 -8.78
C ILE A 10 15.23 -1.44 -8.97
N LYS A 11 15.85 -2.60 -9.21
CA LYS A 11 17.30 -2.69 -9.39
C LYS A 11 17.72 -2.26 -10.80
N GLU A 12 16.98 -2.61 -11.85
CA GLU A 12 17.16 -2.07 -13.21
C GLU A 12 17.02 -0.54 -13.23
N TYR A 13 16.10 -0.01 -12.42
CA TYR A 13 15.97 1.41 -12.15
C TYR A 13 17.24 1.95 -11.48
N GLN A 14 17.65 1.40 -10.32
CA GLN A 14 18.84 1.87 -9.57
C GLN A 14 20.19 1.74 -10.33
N ASP A 15 20.35 0.70 -11.15
CA ASP A 15 21.58 0.45 -11.92
C ASP A 15 21.65 1.35 -13.17
N PHE A 16 20.50 1.66 -13.78
CA PHE A 16 20.37 2.74 -14.76
C PHE A 16 20.73 4.09 -14.15
N LEU A 17 20.26 4.34 -12.91
CA LEU A 17 20.55 5.58 -12.19
C LEU A 17 22.07 5.79 -11.97
N ALA A 18 22.85 4.71 -11.95
CA ALA A 18 24.28 4.75 -11.65
C ALA A 18 25.19 4.71 -12.89
N SER A 19 24.75 4.08 -14.00
CA SER A 19 25.68 3.69 -15.09
C SER A 19 25.22 4.06 -16.51
N GLY A 20 23.96 4.42 -16.74
CA GLY A 20 23.42 4.73 -18.08
C GLY A 20 23.27 3.55 -19.05
N ALA A 21 23.97 2.43 -18.84
CA ALA A 21 23.85 1.23 -19.66
C ALA A 21 22.69 0.32 -19.21
N TYR A 22 22.18 -0.52 -20.11
CA TYR A 22 21.40 -1.70 -19.76
C TYR A 22 22.38 -2.86 -19.85
N HIS A 23 22.58 -3.65 -18.79
CA HIS A 23 23.25 -4.93 -18.97
C HIS A 23 22.25 -5.84 -19.67
N GLU A 24 22.39 -5.98 -21.00
CA GLU A 24 21.85 -7.15 -21.67
C GLU A 24 22.47 -8.38 -20.98
N LEU A 25 21.62 -9.17 -20.32
CA LEU A 25 22.00 -10.50 -19.84
C LEU A 25 22.36 -11.32 -21.07
N PHE A 26 23.65 -11.38 -21.39
CA PHE A 26 24.18 -12.30 -22.38
C PHE A 26 23.84 -13.71 -21.91
N ILE A 27 22.86 -14.34 -22.58
CA ILE A 27 22.66 -15.79 -22.54
C ILE A 27 23.89 -16.39 -23.19
N THR A 28 24.92 -16.59 -22.39
CA THR A 28 26.15 -17.26 -22.77
C THR A 28 25.87 -18.75 -22.71
N SER A 29 25.92 -19.40 -23.87
CA SER A 29 25.72 -20.85 -23.99
C SER A 29 26.73 -21.65 -23.16
N PHE A 30 26.39 -22.91 -22.89
CA PHE A 30 27.22 -23.87 -22.15
C PHE A 30 28.68 -23.93 -22.65
N PHE A 31 29.66 -23.76 -21.76
CA PHE A 31 31.11 -23.76 -22.09
C PHE A 31 31.92 -24.66 -21.15
N ASN A 32 33.09 -25.07 -21.67
CA ASN A 32 34.15 -25.74 -20.92
C ASN A 32 34.68 -24.83 -19.80
N SER A 33 35.08 -25.42 -18.67
CA SER A 33 35.46 -24.63 -17.50
C SER A 33 36.65 -25.16 -16.72
N ILE A 34 37.17 -24.33 -15.81
CA ILE A 34 38.20 -24.74 -14.85
C ILE A 34 37.57 -24.92 -13.48
N LEU A 35 37.85 -26.06 -12.86
CA LEU A 35 37.50 -26.42 -11.49
C LEU A 35 38.75 -26.24 -10.63
N THR A 36 38.73 -25.30 -9.69
CA THR A 36 39.90 -25.08 -8.82
C THR A 36 39.73 -25.84 -7.52
N VAL A 37 40.68 -26.74 -7.22
CA VAL A 37 40.66 -27.65 -6.06
C VAL A 37 41.89 -27.39 -5.17
N GLN A 38 41.72 -27.74 -3.91
CA GLN A 38 42.40 -27.29 -2.68
C GLN A 38 43.90 -27.64 -2.51
N PHE A 39 44.54 -26.95 -1.55
CA PHE A 39 45.95 -27.07 -1.14
C PHE A 39 46.28 -28.25 -0.19
N ILE A 40 45.32 -28.89 0.51
CA ILE A 40 45.65 -29.80 1.66
C ILE A 40 44.83 -31.13 1.79
N SER A 41 43.65 -31.38 1.17
CA SER A 41 42.94 -32.68 1.34
C SER A 41 41.80 -32.92 0.29
N PRO A 42 41.12 -34.09 0.24
CA PRO A 42 40.57 -34.66 -1.01
C PRO A 42 39.43 -33.84 -1.66
N ILE A 43 39.15 -34.17 -2.93
CA ILE A 43 38.07 -33.62 -3.76
C ILE A 43 36.81 -33.35 -2.93
N THR A 44 36.41 -32.07 -2.82
CA THR A 44 35.22 -31.68 -2.05
C THR A 44 33.95 -32.26 -2.69
N PRO A 45 32.86 -32.50 -1.92
CA PRO A 45 31.57 -32.88 -2.48
C PRO A 45 31.07 -31.88 -3.54
N LEU A 46 31.39 -30.59 -3.35
CA LEU A 46 31.10 -29.54 -4.33
C LEU A 46 31.92 -29.71 -5.62
N THR A 47 33.22 -30.01 -5.54
CA THR A 47 34.02 -30.34 -6.73
C THR A 47 33.45 -31.53 -7.48
N THR A 48 33.09 -32.60 -6.75
CA THR A 48 32.49 -33.80 -7.34
C THR A 48 31.17 -33.48 -8.04
N ALA A 49 30.32 -32.65 -7.40
CA ALA A 49 29.05 -32.21 -7.96
C ALA A 49 29.24 -31.40 -9.24
N ILE A 50 30.03 -30.34 -9.20
CA ILE A 50 30.23 -29.48 -10.38
C ILE A 50 30.88 -30.28 -11.52
N ASN A 51 31.89 -31.11 -11.23
CA ASN A 51 32.51 -31.97 -12.25
C ASN A 51 31.52 -32.94 -12.90
N ALA A 52 30.62 -33.55 -12.12
CA ALA A 52 29.56 -34.42 -12.65
C ALA A 52 28.51 -33.69 -13.51
N LEU A 53 28.39 -32.37 -13.33
CA LEU A 53 27.53 -31.48 -14.13
C LEU A 53 28.25 -30.94 -15.38
N GLY A 54 29.53 -31.26 -15.55
CA GLY A 54 30.32 -30.91 -16.73
C GLY A 54 30.08 -31.82 -17.92
N ASN A 55 30.75 -31.50 -19.03
CA ASN A 55 30.77 -32.30 -20.27
C ASN A 55 31.98 -33.24 -20.37
N GLY A 56 32.78 -33.35 -19.31
CA GLY A 56 34.01 -34.14 -19.30
C GLY A 56 35.24 -33.40 -19.84
N GLU A 57 35.12 -32.13 -20.23
CA GLU A 57 36.24 -31.28 -20.68
C GLU A 57 36.71 -30.28 -19.61
N ASP A 58 36.25 -30.42 -18.37
CA ASP A 58 36.65 -29.55 -17.28
C ASP A 58 38.05 -29.88 -16.78
N ILE A 59 38.83 -28.84 -16.48
CA ILE A 59 40.18 -28.98 -15.95
C ILE A 59 40.14 -28.78 -14.44
N ILE A 60 40.54 -29.81 -13.69
CA ILE A 60 40.79 -29.68 -12.25
C ILE A 60 42.22 -29.19 -12.03
N THR A 61 42.39 -28.04 -11.38
CA THR A 61 43.70 -27.40 -11.19
C THR A 61 43.85 -26.82 -9.78
N THR A 62 45.07 -26.50 -9.38
CA THR A 62 45.37 -25.80 -8.11
C THR A 62 45.91 -24.39 -8.37
N PRO A 63 45.86 -23.45 -7.41
CA PRO A 63 46.35 -22.08 -7.61
C PRO A 63 47.85 -21.96 -7.92
N ASN A 64 48.61 -23.05 -7.70
CA ASN A 64 50.03 -23.13 -8.02
C ASN A 64 50.28 -23.44 -9.51
N GLU A 65 49.26 -23.81 -10.26
CA GLU A 65 49.33 -24.14 -11.68
C GLU A 65 48.92 -22.94 -12.55
N MET A 66 49.49 -22.85 -13.77
CA MET A 66 49.16 -21.77 -14.71
C MET A 66 47.77 -21.98 -15.32
N LEU A 67 46.98 -20.91 -15.36
CA LEU A 67 45.70 -20.90 -16.07
C LEU A 67 45.94 -21.03 -17.60
N PRO A 68 45.23 -21.92 -18.32
CA PRO A 68 45.38 -22.06 -19.76
C PRO A 68 44.98 -20.76 -20.48
N PRO A 69 45.74 -20.30 -21.49
CA PRO A 69 45.44 -19.05 -22.19
C PRO A 69 44.11 -19.09 -22.96
N SER A 70 43.64 -20.28 -23.33
CA SER A 70 42.31 -20.49 -23.89
C SER A 70 41.74 -21.85 -23.49
N LEU A 71 40.43 -21.92 -23.27
CA LEU A 71 39.68 -23.14 -23.02
C LEU A 71 38.50 -23.22 -24.00
N GLY A 72 38.36 -24.33 -24.73
CA GLY A 72 37.30 -24.47 -25.75
C GLY A 72 37.35 -23.39 -26.86
N GLY A 73 38.56 -22.92 -27.22
CA GLY A 73 38.75 -21.85 -28.22
C GLY A 73 38.50 -20.43 -27.74
N ARG A 74 38.32 -20.21 -26.42
CA ARG A 74 38.02 -18.89 -25.83
C ARG A 74 39.06 -18.46 -24.80
N THR A 75 39.37 -17.16 -24.78
CA THR A 75 40.31 -16.54 -23.84
C THR A 75 39.70 -16.17 -22.48
N SER A 76 38.37 -16.23 -22.36
CA SER A 76 37.64 -15.99 -21.11
C SER A 76 36.68 -17.15 -20.87
N TYR A 77 36.72 -17.70 -19.66
CA TYR A 77 35.99 -18.89 -19.23
C TYR A 77 35.76 -18.82 -17.71
N PRO A 78 34.71 -19.46 -17.17
CA PRO A 78 34.44 -19.46 -15.74
C PRO A 78 35.44 -20.34 -14.98
N ILE A 79 35.84 -19.86 -13.80
CA ILE A 79 36.77 -20.52 -12.87
C ILE A 79 36.00 -20.82 -11.58
N TYR A 80 35.65 -22.08 -11.37
CA TYR A 80 34.85 -22.53 -10.23
C TYR A 80 35.70 -22.69 -8.98
N ILE A 81 35.42 -21.89 -7.96
CA ILE A 81 36.08 -21.94 -6.64
C ILE A 81 35.24 -22.84 -5.74
N THR A 82 35.58 -24.12 -5.67
CA THR A 82 34.82 -25.14 -4.92
C THR A 82 35.33 -25.36 -3.50
N LEU A 83 35.94 -24.31 -2.94
CA LEU A 83 36.51 -24.29 -1.60
C LEU A 83 35.47 -23.91 -0.55
N PRO A 84 35.50 -24.54 0.63
CA PRO A 84 34.64 -24.16 1.74
C PRO A 84 35.06 -22.80 2.32
N PRO A 85 34.17 -22.08 3.02
CA PRO A 85 34.44 -20.73 3.51
C PRO A 85 35.73 -20.62 4.32
N TYR A 86 36.01 -21.58 5.21
CA TYR A 86 37.20 -21.55 6.06
C TYR A 86 38.53 -21.57 5.31
N GLU A 87 38.53 -21.95 4.02
CA GLU A 87 39.73 -21.91 3.16
C GLU A 87 39.74 -20.78 2.13
N LEU A 88 38.60 -20.13 1.89
CA LEU A 88 38.51 -19.03 0.93
C LEU A 88 39.46 -17.89 1.29
N LYS A 89 39.62 -17.58 2.58
CA LYS A 89 40.52 -16.50 3.02
C LYS A 89 41.97 -16.77 2.65
N GLN A 90 42.47 -17.97 2.96
CA GLN A 90 43.83 -18.38 2.62
C GLN A 90 44.01 -18.50 1.11
N PHE A 91 43.01 -19.01 0.39
CA PHE A 91 43.02 -19.09 -1.06
C PHE A 91 43.19 -17.72 -1.71
N ILE A 92 42.35 -16.74 -1.37
CA ILE A 92 42.39 -15.40 -1.98
C ILE A 92 43.71 -14.69 -1.66
N GLN A 93 44.24 -14.85 -0.43
CA GLN A 93 45.52 -14.26 -0.03
C GLN A 93 46.71 -14.80 -0.85
N ASN A 94 46.66 -16.07 -1.24
CA ASN A 94 47.76 -16.77 -1.90
C ASN A 94 47.69 -16.77 -3.43
N LEU A 95 46.74 -16.05 -4.04
CA LEU A 95 46.66 -15.93 -5.51
C LEU A 95 47.87 -15.17 -6.07
N ASN A 96 48.51 -15.73 -7.09
CA ASN A 96 49.52 -15.03 -7.89
C ASN A 96 48.88 -13.99 -8.84
N ASP A 97 49.70 -13.17 -9.50
CA ASP A 97 49.22 -12.07 -10.34
C ASP A 97 48.39 -12.55 -11.55
N ASP A 98 48.74 -13.69 -12.15
CA ASP A 98 47.99 -14.28 -13.27
C ASP A 98 46.57 -14.68 -12.86
N TRP A 99 46.42 -15.29 -11.68
CA TRP A 99 45.12 -15.64 -11.12
C TRP A 99 44.33 -14.41 -10.67
N ARG A 100 45.00 -13.40 -10.09
CA ARG A 100 44.37 -12.13 -9.70
C ARG A 100 43.81 -11.37 -10.91
N ALA A 101 44.51 -11.39 -12.04
CA ALA A 101 44.05 -10.79 -13.28
C ALA A 101 42.75 -11.43 -13.81
N ARG A 102 42.47 -12.67 -13.40
CA ARG A 102 41.28 -13.44 -13.77
C ARG A 102 40.21 -13.48 -12.67
N ALA A 103 40.32 -12.63 -11.65
CA ALA A 103 39.39 -12.64 -10.51
C ALA A 103 37.92 -12.42 -10.89
N GLU A 104 37.63 -11.67 -11.96
CA GLU A 104 36.25 -11.50 -12.46
C GLU A 104 35.66 -12.77 -13.09
N ASP A 105 36.51 -13.76 -13.37
CA ASP A 105 36.09 -15.06 -13.87
C ASP A 105 35.80 -16.07 -12.76
N PHE A 106 36.01 -15.70 -11.49
CA PHE A 106 35.76 -16.58 -10.37
C PHE A 106 34.26 -16.79 -10.11
N VAL A 107 33.92 -18.02 -9.75
CA VAL A 107 32.58 -18.46 -9.36
C VAL A 107 32.65 -19.01 -7.94
N PHE A 108 32.01 -18.33 -6.99
CA PHE A 108 31.95 -18.73 -5.59
C PHE A 108 30.60 -19.36 -5.24
N PHE A 109 30.60 -20.35 -4.34
CA PHE A 109 29.39 -21.07 -3.94
C PHE A 109 29.06 -20.84 -2.46
N SER A 110 27.77 -20.66 -2.15
CA SER A 110 27.26 -20.42 -0.80
C SER A 110 26.01 -21.27 -0.54
N GLY A 111 25.65 -21.44 0.73
CA GLY A 111 24.53 -22.26 1.19
C GLY A 111 24.95 -23.72 1.44
N THR A 112 24.07 -24.49 2.08
CA THR A 112 24.34 -25.86 2.56
C THR A 112 25.40 -25.91 3.66
N LYS A 113 25.41 -27.02 4.42
CA LYS A 113 26.44 -27.34 5.43
C LYS A 113 27.87 -27.33 4.84
N VAL A 114 28.04 -27.56 3.54
CA VAL A 114 29.36 -27.68 2.86
C VAL A 114 29.90 -26.34 2.37
N CYS A 115 29.06 -25.53 1.71
CA CYS A 115 29.53 -24.29 1.07
C CYS A 115 29.39 -23.07 1.98
N GLY A 116 28.55 -23.15 3.03
CA GLY A 116 28.40 -22.13 4.07
C GLY A 116 28.12 -20.71 3.54
N VAL A 117 28.34 -19.69 4.38
CA VAL A 117 28.12 -18.29 4.00
C VAL A 117 29.44 -17.66 3.57
N VAL A 118 29.58 -17.36 2.28
CA VAL A 118 30.83 -16.82 1.71
C VAL A 118 30.93 -15.29 1.80
N GLU A 119 29.79 -14.60 1.91
CA GLU A 119 29.73 -13.13 1.87
C GLU A 119 30.71 -12.45 2.87
N PRO A 120 30.79 -12.84 4.16
CA PRO A 120 31.70 -12.21 5.11
C PRO A 120 33.16 -12.23 4.66
N ILE A 121 33.57 -13.33 4.03
CA ILE A 121 34.97 -13.55 3.60
C ILE A 121 35.25 -12.78 2.32
N LEU A 122 34.38 -12.91 1.31
CA LEU A 122 34.53 -12.19 0.04
C LEU A 122 34.51 -10.66 0.23
N ARG A 123 33.79 -10.18 1.26
CA ARG A 123 33.75 -8.77 1.63
C ARG A 123 35.12 -8.25 2.09
N GLU A 124 35.92 -9.07 2.77
CA GLU A 124 37.29 -8.68 3.19
C GLU A 124 38.20 -8.37 1.98
N PHE A 125 37.90 -8.96 0.82
CA PHE A 125 38.70 -8.83 -0.40
C PHE A 125 38.05 -7.96 -1.48
N GLY A 126 36.95 -7.26 -1.18
CA GLY A 126 36.24 -6.43 -2.16
C GLY A 126 35.59 -7.23 -3.30
N MET A 127 35.35 -8.52 -3.10
CA MET A 127 34.78 -9.42 -4.11
C MET A 127 33.24 -9.54 -4.04
N CYS A 128 32.59 -8.78 -3.16
CA CYS A 128 31.12 -8.70 -3.05
C CYS A 128 30.53 -7.61 -3.98
N ARG A 129 30.54 -7.84 -5.29
CA ARG A 129 30.09 -6.88 -6.31
C ARG A 129 29.34 -7.55 -7.46
N ASP A 130 28.58 -6.76 -8.23
CA ASP A 130 27.70 -7.26 -9.30
C ASP A 130 28.43 -7.96 -10.45
N THR A 131 29.73 -7.72 -10.64
CA THR A 131 30.53 -8.43 -11.65
C THR A 131 31.04 -9.79 -11.16
N MET A 132 31.04 -10.04 -9.85
CA MET A 132 31.57 -11.28 -9.29
C MET A 132 30.51 -12.38 -9.33
N THR A 133 30.91 -13.55 -9.84
CA THR A 133 29.95 -14.66 -9.98
C THR A 133 29.79 -15.42 -8.68
N GLN A 134 28.56 -15.51 -8.19
CA GLN A 134 28.24 -16.17 -6.93
C GLN A 134 26.97 -17.01 -7.08
N VAL A 135 26.93 -18.16 -6.41
CA VAL A 135 25.89 -19.17 -6.57
C VAL A 135 25.40 -19.64 -5.19
N VAL A 136 24.10 -19.57 -4.94
CA VAL A 136 23.48 -20.26 -3.81
C VAL A 136 23.16 -21.69 -4.25
N VAL A 137 23.72 -22.69 -3.58
CA VAL A 137 23.56 -24.10 -3.94
C VAL A 137 22.15 -24.60 -3.58
N GLY A 138 21.42 -25.06 -4.59
CA GLY A 138 20.09 -25.67 -4.48
C GLY A 138 20.03 -27.07 -5.09
N PHE A 139 21.12 -27.85 -4.99
CA PHE A 139 21.23 -29.22 -5.50
C PHE A 139 22.01 -30.12 -4.53
N THR A 140 21.86 -31.44 -4.66
CA THR A 140 22.55 -32.41 -3.79
C THR A 140 24.06 -32.43 -4.01
N LEU A 141 24.82 -32.57 -2.93
CA LEU A 141 26.28 -32.71 -2.96
C LEU A 141 26.66 -34.17 -2.67
N PRO A 142 26.89 -35.02 -3.69
CA PRO A 142 27.20 -36.42 -3.49
C PRO A 142 28.52 -36.60 -2.72
N VAL A 143 28.50 -37.41 -1.66
CA VAL A 143 29.71 -37.87 -0.97
C VAL A 143 30.25 -39.07 -1.75
N GLY A 144 31.48 -38.96 -2.26
CA GLY A 144 32.10 -40.04 -3.00
C GLY A 144 32.23 -41.29 -2.13
N SER A 145 31.69 -42.43 -2.60
CA SER A 145 31.96 -43.72 -1.96
C SER A 145 33.42 -44.11 -2.21
N SER A 146 34.18 -44.41 -1.16
CA SER A 146 35.57 -44.88 -1.24
C SER A 146 35.74 -46.24 -1.95
N TYR A 147 34.64 -46.85 -2.39
CA TYR A 147 34.57 -48.17 -3.03
C TYR A 147 33.88 -48.07 -4.40
N GLY A 148 34.58 -47.54 -5.42
CA GLY A 148 34.36 -47.85 -6.84
C GLY A 148 32.93 -47.80 -7.43
N GLY A 149 31.97 -47.15 -6.78
CA GLY A 149 30.59 -47.02 -7.24
C GLY A 149 30.37 -45.73 -8.02
N PHE A 150 29.50 -45.77 -9.02
CA PHE A 150 29.07 -44.61 -9.81
C PHE A 150 28.74 -43.42 -8.90
N THR A 151 29.41 -42.28 -9.11
CA THR A 151 29.05 -41.02 -8.47
C THR A 151 27.61 -40.66 -8.87
N ARG A 152 26.71 -40.62 -7.89
CA ARG A 152 25.32 -40.19 -8.11
C ARG A 152 25.34 -38.76 -8.65
N LYS A 153 24.71 -38.53 -9.81
CA LYS A 153 24.60 -37.17 -10.37
C LYS A 153 23.87 -36.26 -9.37
N PRO A 154 24.26 -34.98 -9.24
CA PRO A 154 23.53 -34.02 -8.41
C PRO A 154 22.06 -33.94 -8.81
N GLU A 155 21.18 -33.86 -7.82
CA GLU A 155 19.72 -33.81 -7.95
C GLU A 155 19.21 -32.44 -7.49
N ASP A 156 18.18 -31.93 -8.17
CA ASP A 156 17.54 -30.66 -7.83
C ASP A 156 16.82 -30.71 -6.47
N LEU A 157 17.14 -29.77 -5.58
CA LEU A 157 16.51 -29.64 -4.27
C LEU A 157 15.32 -28.68 -4.27
N ALA A 158 15.05 -27.98 -5.37
CA ALA A 158 13.95 -27.04 -5.46
C ALA A 158 12.58 -27.72 -5.25
N CYS A 159 11.72 -27.07 -4.44
CA CYS A 159 10.41 -27.53 -4.01
C CYS A 159 9.31 -26.65 -4.59
N ASN A 160 8.32 -27.24 -5.28
CA ASN A 160 7.21 -26.46 -5.85
C ASN A 160 6.24 -26.13 -4.72
N ILE A 161 6.10 -24.85 -4.42
CA ILE A 161 5.25 -24.37 -3.31
C ILE A 161 3.96 -23.74 -3.82
N GLY A 162 3.52 -24.15 -5.01
CA GLY A 162 2.29 -23.73 -5.66
C GLY A 162 2.53 -22.69 -6.74
N LEU A 163 1.46 -21.99 -7.13
CA LEU A 163 1.51 -20.93 -8.12
C LEU A 163 1.66 -19.58 -7.43
N ASP A 164 2.46 -18.70 -8.00
CA ASP A 164 2.52 -17.31 -7.58
C ASP A 164 1.24 -16.54 -7.99
N THR A 165 1.18 -15.25 -7.66
CA THR A 165 0.01 -14.42 -7.96
C THR A 165 -0.21 -14.18 -9.46
N GLN A 166 0.73 -14.59 -10.31
CA GLN A 166 0.68 -14.48 -11.77
C GLN A 166 0.36 -15.83 -12.43
N GLY A 167 0.27 -16.91 -11.65
CA GLY A 167 0.04 -18.26 -12.16
C GLY A 167 1.32 -18.99 -12.56
N ASP A 168 2.49 -18.44 -12.24
CA ASP A 168 3.79 -19.07 -12.48
C ASP A 168 4.14 -20.00 -11.31
N GLU A 169 4.89 -21.07 -11.57
CA GLU A 169 5.33 -21.99 -10.52
C GLU A 169 6.27 -21.28 -9.54
N LYS A 170 5.89 -21.27 -8.25
CA LYS A 170 6.68 -20.72 -7.17
C LYS A 170 7.56 -21.83 -6.60
N TRP A 171 8.86 -21.57 -6.55
CA TRP A 171 9.85 -22.53 -6.09
C TRP A 171 10.53 -22.07 -4.80
N ALA A 172 10.78 -23.02 -3.89
CA ALA A 172 11.58 -22.82 -2.68
C ALA A 172 12.85 -23.67 -2.76
N GLY A 173 14.00 -23.13 -2.34
CA GLY A 173 15.27 -23.85 -2.34
C GLY A 173 15.92 -24.05 -3.71
N GLU A 174 15.53 -23.28 -4.74
CA GLU A 174 16.17 -23.30 -6.06
C GLU A 174 17.60 -22.76 -6.04
N THR A 175 18.44 -23.24 -6.96
CA THR A 175 19.77 -22.67 -7.17
C THR A 175 19.63 -21.26 -7.71
N GLN A 176 20.44 -20.31 -7.21
CA GLN A 176 20.44 -18.94 -7.74
C GLN A 176 21.87 -18.50 -8.08
N ALA A 177 22.06 -17.94 -9.26
CA ALA A 177 23.36 -17.44 -9.72
C ALA A 177 23.31 -15.94 -10.08
N CYS A 178 24.28 -15.17 -9.60
CA CYS A 178 24.50 -13.78 -10.00
C CYS A 178 25.90 -13.58 -10.57
N GLY A 179 26.16 -12.45 -11.22
CA GLY A 179 27.49 -12.06 -11.70
C GLY A 179 27.78 -12.40 -13.16
N LYS A 180 29.03 -12.16 -13.59
CA LYS A 180 29.49 -12.25 -14.99
C LYS A 180 29.11 -13.56 -15.68
N TRP A 181 29.22 -14.69 -14.97
CA TRP A 181 29.01 -16.03 -15.52
C TRP A 181 27.68 -16.66 -15.14
N ASN A 182 26.70 -15.88 -14.67
CA ASN A 182 25.40 -16.39 -14.24
C ASN A 182 24.68 -17.20 -15.34
N GLY A 183 24.71 -16.75 -16.59
CA GLY A 183 24.09 -17.43 -17.73
C GLY A 183 24.77 -18.76 -18.07
N ALA A 184 26.11 -18.80 -18.05
CA ALA A 184 26.86 -20.03 -18.27
C ALA A 184 26.59 -21.09 -17.17
N ILE A 185 26.42 -20.64 -15.93
CA ILE A 185 26.08 -21.51 -14.79
C ILE A 185 24.66 -22.02 -14.90
N ALA A 186 23.71 -21.14 -15.19
CA ALA A 186 22.31 -21.53 -15.40
C ALA A 186 22.21 -22.57 -16.52
N SER A 187 22.87 -22.31 -17.66
CA SER A 187 22.96 -23.25 -18.77
C SER A 187 23.55 -24.61 -18.36
N ARG A 188 24.62 -24.61 -17.54
CA ARG A 188 25.25 -25.85 -17.04
C ARG A 188 24.33 -26.67 -16.15
N LEU A 189 23.59 -26.02 -15.27
CA LEU A 189 22.68 -26.67 -14.32
C LEU A 189 21.42 -27.17 -15.02
N GLU A 190 20.84 -26.36 -15.91
CA GLU A 190 19.64 -26.71 -16.68
C GLU A 190 19.88 -27.91 -17.59
N CYS A 191 21.05 -28.02 -18.24
CA CYS A 191 21.43 -29.19 -19.05
C CYS A 191 21.47 -30.51 -18.25
N ASN A 192 21.53 -30.43 -16.92
CA ASN A 192 21.53 -31.58 -16.01
C ASN A 192 20.23 -31.69 -15.19
N GLY A 193 19.18 -30.97 -15.55
CA GLY A 193 17.88 -31.04 -14.88
C GLY A 193 17.84 -30.34 -13.51
N ILE A 194 18.76 -29.41 -13.26
CA ILE A 194 18.80 -28.61 -12.03
C ILE A 194 18.31 -27.21 -12.34
N ARG A 195 17.31 -26.73 -11.60
CA ARG A 195 16.77 -25.39 -11.78
C ARG A 195 17.73 -24.34 -11.21
N CYS A 196 18.06 -23.37 -12.03
CA CYS A 196 18.93 -22.26 -11.68
C CYS A 196 18.32 -20.93 -12.11
N LYS A 197 17.92 -20.13 -11.13
CA LYS A 197 17.47 -18.76 -11.35
C LYS A 197 18.65 -17.81 -11.47
N THR A 198 18.75 -17.10 -12.60
CA THR A 198 19.68 -15.98 -12.71
C THR A 198 19.11 -14.78 -11.96
N ALA A 199 19.86 -14.21 -11.03
CA ALA A 199 19.43 -13.13 -10.15
C ALA A 199 20.49 -12.03 -10.05
N PHE A 200 20.09 -10.84 -9.62
CA PHE A 200 21.04 -9.80 -9.25
C PHE A 200 21.67 -10.06 -7.88
N TYR A 201 22.86 -9.51 -7.60
CA TYR A 201 23.57 -9.71 -6.32
C TYR A 201 22.69 -9.46 -5.09
N ARG A 202 21.80 -8.46 -5.10
CA ARG A 202 20.90 -8.17 -3.98
C ARG A 202 19.85 -9.26 -3.76
N GLU A 203 19.31 -9.83 -4.83
CA GLU A 203 18.31 -10.90 -4.77
C GLU A 203 18.97 -12.22 -4.39
N TRP A 204 20.12 -12.52 -5.02
CA TRP A 204 21.01 -13.61 -4.61
C TRP A 204 21.35 -13.53 -3.13
N ARG A 205 21.69 -12.34 -2.62
CA ARG A 205 22.01 -12.13 -1.20
C ARG A 205 20.83 -12.42 -0.28
N ARG A 206 19.59 -12.15 -0.71
CA ARG A 206 18.38 -12.54 0.05
C ARG A 206 18.23 -14.06 0.06
N ALA A 207 18.40 -14.72 -1.07
CA ALA A 207 18.33 -16.18 -1.16
C ALA A 207 19.44 -16.87 -0.34
N MET A 208 20.66 -16.31 -0.35
CA MET A 208 21.78 -16.80 0.45
C MET A 208 21.49 -16.72 1.94
N TRP A 209 20.98 -15.57 2.42
CA TRP A 209 20.63 -15.39 3.82
C TRP A 209 19.38 -16.18 4.23
N GLU A 210 18.43 -16.37 3.33
CA GLU A 210 17.28 -17.24 3.56
C GLU A 210 17.73 -18.70 3.69
N ARG A 211 18.65 -19.16 2.84
CA ARG A 211 19.27 -20.47 2.98
C ARG A 211 20.08 -20.61 4.26
N ALA A 212 20.85 -19.59 4.64
CA ALA A 212 21.59 -19.58 5.89
C ALA A 212 20.67 -19.62 7.11
N LEU A 213 19.51 -18.95 7.04
CA LEU A 213 18.49 -19.00 8.09
C LEU A 213 17.94 -20.42 8.26
N TYR A 214 17.63 -21.09 7.15
CA TYR A 214 17.21 -22.48 7.15
C TYR A 214 18.27 -23.40 7.75
N ASP A 215 19.50 -23.30 7.25
CA ASP A 215 20.62 -24.13 7.68
C ASP A 215 20.97 -23.89 9.17
N ALA A 216 20.70 -22.70 9.72
CA ALA A 216 20.94 -22.39 11.13
C ALA A 216 19.78 -22.79 12.04
N VAL A 217 18.56 -22.32 11.77
CA VAL A 217 17.42 -22.44 12.69
C VAL A 217 17.02 -23.90 12.88
N TRP A 218 16.89 -24.65 11.79
CA TRP A 218 16.47 -26.06 11.88
C TRP A 218 17.47 -26.89 12.67
N ASN A 219 18.76 -26.73 12.40
CA ASN A 219 19.80 -27.48 13.09
C ASN A 219 19.88 -27.10 14.58
N VAL A 220 19.71 -25.82 14.94
CA VAL A 220 19.70 -25.40 16.35
C VAL A 220 18.45 -25.92 17.07
N VAL A 221 17.26 -25.74 16.50
CA VAL A 221 15.99 -26.15 17.11
C VAL A 221 15.92 -27.67 17.27
N GLY A 222 16.43 -28.44 16.32
CA GLY A 222 16.47 -29.90 16.44
C GLY A 222 17.58 -30.42 17.35
N ALA A 223 18.74 -29.77 17.40
CA ALA A 223 19.87 -30.24 18.21
C ALA A 223 19.69 -30.04 19.72
N VAL A 224 18.77 -29.17 20.15
CA VAL A 224 18.43 -28.99 21.57
C VAL A 224 17.40 -30.01 22.08
N ARG A 225 17.03 -31.01 21.26
CA ARG A 225 16.08 -32.07 21.64
C ARG A 225 16.81 -33.30 22.17
N ASP A 226 16.19 -33.96 23.13
CA ASP A 226 16.70 -35.21 23.72
C ASP A 226 16.67 -36.38 22.72
N GLU A 227 15.77 -36.33 21.73
CA GLU A 227 15.63 -37.30 20.66
C GLU A 227 16.13 -36.75 19.33
N GLN A 228 16.74 -37.60 18.51
CA GLN A 228 17.22 -37.22 17.19
C GLN A 228 16.06 -36.67 16.35
N THR A 229 16.10 -35.38 16.06
CA THR A 229 15.03 -34.64 15.38
C THR A 229 15.43 -34.37 13.94
N SER A 230 14.55 -34.67 13.00
CA SER A 230 14.67 -34.36 11.59
C SER A 230 14.18 -32.95 11.27
N HIS A 231 14.56 -32.41 10.12
CA HIS A 231 14.10 -31.11 9.68
C HIS A 231 12.56 -31.06 9.54
N LEU A 232 11.92 -32.17 9.15
CA LEU A 232 10.46 -32.30 9.10
C LEU A 232 9.84 -32.24 10.50
N GLU A 233 10.45 -32.88 11.50
CA GLU A 233 9.95 -32.87 12.87
C GLU A 233 10.08 -31.47 13.50
N VAL A 234 11.13 -30.72 13.18
CA VAL A 234 11.22 -29.29 13.52
C VAL A 234 10.06 -28.51 12.90
N ALA A 235 9.77 -28.72 11.62
CA ALA A 235 8.65 -28.05 10.95
C ALA A 235 7.26 -28.47 11.50
N THR A 236 7.14 -29.69 12.01
CA THR A 236 5.85 -30.27 12.43
C THR A 236 5.53 -30.01 13.90
N TYR A 237 6.53 -30.06 14.78
CA TYR A 237 6.34 -30.06 16.24
C TYR A 237 6.97 -28.87 16.95
N PHE A 238 7.89 -28.16 16.30
CA PHE A 238 8.63 -27.04 16.87
C PHE A 238 8.52 -25.79 15.98
N ASP A 239 7.40 -25.66 15.28
CA ASP A 239 7.09 -24.59 14.33
C ASP A 239 7.12 -23.21 14.99
N ILE A 240 6.54 -23.06 16.19
CA ILE A 240 6.54 -21.79 16.93
C ILE A 240 7.98 -21.36 17.29
N GLU A 241 8.80 -22.30 17.77
CA GLU A 241 10.18 -21.99 18.17
C GLU A 241 11.06 -21.67 16.96
N ALA A 242 10.91 -22.43 15.87
CA ALA A 242 11.56 -22.14 14.61
C ALA A 242 11.12 -20.79 14.02
N SER A 243 9.82 -20.46 14.10
CA SER A 243 9.25 -19.18 13.66
C SER A 243 9.83 -18.01 14.46
N ASP A 244 9.82 -18.08 15.79
CA ASP A 244 10.33 -17.04 16.67
C ASP A 244 11.83 -16.77 16.40
N MET A 245 12.64 -17.82 16.30
CA MET A 245 14.07 -17.72 15.97
C MET A 245 14.29 -17.15 14.57
N MET A 246 13.51 -17.60 13.58
CA MET A 246 13.57 -17.08 12.21
C MET A 246 13.28 -15.58 12.18
N TRP A 247 12.25 -15.12 12.89
CA TRP A 247 11.88 -13.71 12.95
C TRP A 247 12.89 -12.88 13.72
N GLU A 248 13.47 -13.40 14.80
CA GLU A 248 14.56 -12.73 15.53
C GLU A 248 15.79 -12.52 14.63
N LEU A 249 16.25 -13.59 13.98
CA LEU A 249 17.40 -13.54 13.06
C LEU A 249 17.10 -12.67 11.83
N ALA A 250 15.90 -12.76 11.25
CA ALA A 250 15.50 -11.91 10.12
C ALA A 250 15.48 -10.42 10.51
N ASN A 251 15.05 -10.08 11.73
CA ASN A 251 15.14 -8.72 12.27
C ASN A 251 16.60 -8.29 12.49
N GLY A 252 17.46 -9.20 12.95
CA GLY A 252 18.91 -9.00 13.06
C GLY A 252 19.58 -8.72 11.71
N LEU A 253 19.22 -9.48 10.67
CA LEU A 253 19.70 -9.27 9.29
C LEU A 253 19.33 -7.88 8.75
N ARG A 254 18.13 -7.40 9.09
CA ARG A 254 17.66 -6.06 8.72
C ARG A 254 18.46 -4.97 9.42
N GLY A 255 18.72 -5.12 10.72
CA GLY A 255 19.44 -4.15 11.54
C GLY A 255 20.95 -4.12 11.31
N GLY A 256 21.58 -5.28 11.12
CA GLY A 256 23.03 -5.43 11.03
C GLY A 256 23.60 -5.49 9.62
N LEU A 257 22.89 -6.12 8.67
CA LEU A 257 23.42 -6.39 7.32
C LEU A 257 22.62 -5.70 6.20
N ALA A 258 21.60 -4.92 6.56
CA ALA A 258 20.65 -4.28 5.65
C ALA A 258 19.98 -5.27 4.67
N VAL A 259 19.78 -6.52 5.11
CA VAL A 259 19.11 -7.56 4.34
C VAL A 259 17.67 -7.66 4.82
N THR A 260 16.71 -7.52 3.90
CA THR A 260 15.28 -7.77 4.17
C THR A 260 14.87 -8.99 3.36
N LEU A 261 14.50 -10.08 4.05
CA LEU A 261 14.02 -11.30 3.43
C LEU A 261 12.70 -11.05 2.69
N ILE A 262 12.45 -11.83 1.64
CA ILE A 262 11.27 -11.67 0.78
C ILE A 262 10.04 -12.17 1.54
N TYR A 263 8.92 -11.46 1.43
CA TYR A 263 7.64 -11.86 2.04
C TYR A 263 7.31 -13.35 1.74
N GLY A 264 6.84 -14.07 2.77
CA GLY A 264 6.68 -15.52 2.72
C GLY A 264 8.00 -16.32 2.74
N PHE A 265 9.08 -15.77 3.30
CA PHE A 265 10.33 -16.53 3.54
C PHE A 265 10.09 -17.67 4.52
N GLU A 266 9.32 -17.42 5.56
CA GLU A 266 8.88 -18.42 6.52
C GLU A 266 8.18 -19.58 5.82
N ASP A 267 7.15 -19.31 5.01
CA ASP A 267 6.46 -20.34 4.22
C ASP A 267 7.42 -21.12 3.31
N ARG A 268 8.39 -20.44 2.67
CA ARG A 268 9.39 -21.09 1.81
C ARG A 268 10.29 -22.02 2.62
N LEU A 269 10.74 -21.60 3.80
CA LEU A 269 11.63 -22.39 4.64
C LEU A 269 10.92 -23.58 5.28
N PHE A 270 9.70 -23.37 5.77
CA PHE A 270 8.84 -24.47 6.23
C PHE A 270 8.53 -25.45 5.10
N SER A 271 8.22 -24.96 3.90
CA SER A 271 7.99 -25.83 2.74
C SER A 271 9.21 -26.69 2.37
N ILE A 272 10.43 -26.16 2.49
CA ILE A 272 11.66 -26.95 2.25
C ILE A 272 11.74 -28.09 3.28
N ALA A 273 11.50 -27.79 4.56
CA ALA A 273 11.53 -28.77 5.63
C ALA A 273 10.41 -29.82 5.51
N GLU A 274 9.20 -29.40 5.15
CA GLU A 274 8.06 -30.29 4.97
C GLU A 274 8.26 -31.24 3.78
N MET A 275 8.81 -30.75 2.67
CA MET A 275 8.96 -31.54 1.44
C MET A 275 10.24 -32.36 1.39
N ARG A 276 11.31 -31.93 2.07
CA ARG A 276 12.65 -32.57 1.97
C ARG A 276 13.25 -32.96 3.31
N GLY A 277 12.68 -32.52 4.43
CA GLY A 277 13.29 -32.66 5.75
C GLY A 277 13.05 -33.99 6.46
N LYS A 278 12.30 -34.93 5.86
CA LYS A 278 11.93 -36.20 6.51
C LYS A 278 13.13 -37.04 6.94
N ASP A 279 14.17 -37.07 6.11
CA ASP A 279 15.38 -37.87 6.31
C ASP A 279 16.64 -37.00 6.50
N ASP A 280 16.47 -35.70 6.79
CA ASP A 280 17.56 -34.75 7.02
C ASP A 280 17.71 -34.50 8.54
N PRO A 281 18.70 -35.10 9.21
CA PRO A 281 18.88 -34.94 10.65
C PRO A 281 19.36 -33.53 11.01
N CYS A 282 18.78 -32.96 12.06
CA CYS A 282 19.27 -31.73 12.66
C CYS A 282 20.60 -32.02 13.39
N GLU A 283 21.67 -31.41 12.93
CA GLU A 283 23.03 -31.65 13.42
C GLU A 283 23.78 -30.34 13.55
N LEU A 284 24.44 -30.14 14.71
CA LEU A 284 25.44 -29.11 14.89
C LEU A 284 26.79 -29.67 14.43
N LEU A 285 27.49 -28.93 13.59
CA LEU A 285 28.83 -29.31 13.13
C LEU A 285 29.83 -29.02 14.26
N ASP A 286 30.13 -30.03 15.08
CA ASP A 286 31.03 -29.92 16.25
C ASP A 286 32.54 -30.00 15.92
N ASP A 287 32.93 -30.11 14.65
CA ASP A 287 34.32 -30.49 14.30
C ASP A 287 34.97 -29.65 13.18
N ILE A 288 35.02 -28.32 13.36
CA ILE A 288 36.11 -27.53 12.77
C ILE A 288 37.08 -27.18 13.91
N LYS A 289 38.05 -28.09 14.10
CA LYS A 289 39.20 -27.99 15.00
C LYS A 289 39.59 -26.54 15.28
N ALA A 290 39.34 -26.15 16.52
CA ALA A 290 39.68 -24.88 17.16
C ALA A 290 41.20 -24.59 17.30
N SER A 291 42.04 -25.04 16.37
CA SER A 291 43.50 -24.88 16.42
C SER A 291 44.09 -23.95 15.36
N ALA A 292 43.26 -23.24 14.58
CA ALA A 292 43.70 -22.12 13.73
C ALA A 292 43.00 -20.78 14.08
N ILE A 293 42.17 -20.76 15.13
CA ILE A 293 41.41 -19.59 15.60
C ILE A 293 42.01 -19.06 16.93
N SER A 294 43.26 -19.39 17.25
CA SER A 294 43.92 -18.91 18.48
C SER A 294 44.82 -17.67 18.29
N THR A 295 44.68 -16.93 17.18
CA THR A 295 45.40 -15.66 16.97
C THR A 295 44.51 -14.48 16.57
N SER A 296 43.19 -14.56 16.73
CA SER A 296 42.32 -13.37 16.58
C SER A 296 41.24 -13.22 17.65
N VAL A 297 41.39 -13.90 18.80
CA VAL A 297 40.70 -13.48 20.03
C VAL A 297 41.52 -12.33 20.64
N GLY A 298 41.43 -11.17 20.00
CA GLY A 298 42.06 -9.92 20.41
C GLY A 298 41.05 -8.80 20.29
N ASP A 299 40.50 -8.39 21.42
CA ASP A 299 39.70 -7.20 21.63
C ASP A 299 38.42 -7.05 20.78
N ALA A 300 37.30 -7.42 21.42
CA ALA A 300 35.96 -6.91 21.08
C ALA A 300 35.82 -5.37 21.22
N SER A 301 36.91 -4.67 21.58
CA SER A 301 37.04 -3.22 21.54
C SER A 301 37.67 -2.69 20.24
N SER A 302 38.32 -3.55 19.43
CA SER A 302 39.02 -3.17 18.20
C SER A 302 38.23 -3.45 16.92
N SER A 303 37.25 -4.37 16.96
CA SER A 303 36.29 -4.60 15.87
C SER A 303 35.32 -3.44 15.69
N THR A 304 35.14 -2.60 16.71
CA THR A 304 34.40 -1.34 16.57
C THR A 304 35.14 -0.39 15.64
N THR A 305 36.47 -0.38 15.62
CA THR A 305 37.28 0.61 14.88
C THR A 305 37.44 0.25 13.39
N SER A 306 37.48 -1.04 13.04
CA SER A 306 37.48 -1.48 11.63
C SER A 306 36.07 -1.55 11.03
N ILE A 307 35.04 -1.83 11.85
CA ILE A 307 33.64 -1.69 11.44
C ILE A 307 33.25 -0.21 11.33
N LEU A 308 33.84 0.69 12.13
CA LEU A 308 33.75 2.14 11.96
C LEU A 308 34.54 2.68 10.75
N ALA A 309 35.54 1.95 10.25
CA ALA A 309 36.32 2.37 9.07
C ALA A 309 35.60 2.09 7.74
N ASN A 310 34.72 1.07 7.67
CA ASN A 310 33.98 0.74 6.43
C ASN A 310 32.47 1.04 6.49
N ASN A 311 31.90 1.23 7.70
CA ASN A 311 30.67 2.03 7.87
C ASN A 311 30.97 3.54 7.92
N ALA A 312 32.18 3.94 7.54
CA ALA A 312 32.42 5.25 6.96
C ALA A 312 31.85 5.26 5.50
N TYR A 313 30.55 5.06 5.25
CA TYR A 313 29.54 6.09 5.53
C TYR A 313 30.03 7.13 6.53
N ASN A 314 31.01 7.90 6.05
CA ASN A 314 31.54 9.12 6.60
C ASN A 314 30.59 9.63 7.70
N ASN A 315 30.91 9.46 8.98
CA ASN A 315 30.22 10.21 10.03
C ASN A 315 30.56 11.71 9.94
N ASN A 316 31.54 12.07 9.09
CA ASN A 316 31.80 13.43 8.61
C ASN A 316 30.95 13.82 7.38
N THR A 317 30.16 12.90 6.82
CA THR A 317 29.08 13.16 5.86
C THR A 317 27.78 12.52 6.32
N ARG A 318 27.72 12.07 7.59
CA ARG A 318 26.46 11.78 8.21
C ARG A 318 26.02 13.17 8.51
N PRO A 319 25.07 13.65 7.71
CA PRO A 319 24.71 15.01 7.82
C PRO A 319 24.49 15.34 9.30
N SER A 320 25.15 16.37 9.83
CA SER A 320 24.78 16.97 11.10
C SER A 320 23.26 17.16 11.15
N LYS A 321 22.66 17.41 12.31
CA LYS A 321 21.21 17.69 12.35
C LYS A 321 20.82 18.80 11.37
N GLU A 322 21.74 19.74 11.12
CA GLU A 322 21.64 20.77 10.09
C GLU A 322 21.86 20.23 8.67
N GLU A 323 22.87 19.42 8.41
CA GLU A 323 23.04 18.80 7.08
C GLU A 323 21.96 17.74 6.81
N THR A 324 21.22 17.24 7.81
CA THR A 324 20.19 16.18 7.65
C THR A 324 18.89 16.87 7.32
N ASN A 325 18.69 18.03 7.93
CA ASN A 325 17.73 19.02 7.47
C ASN A 325 18.13 19.55 6.08
N HIS A 326 19.42 19.69 5.76
CA HIS A 326 19.89 20.09 4.43
C HIS A 326 19.68 18.98 3.40
N ILE A 327 19.99 17.72 3.69
CA ILE A 327 19.75 16.56 2.83
C ILE A 327 18.26 16.31 2.69
N LYS A 328 17.46 16.37 3.77
CA LYS A 328 16.00 16.41 3.66
C LYS A 328 15.52 17.61 2.86
N ALA A 329 16.18 18.77 2.90
CA ALA A 329 15.82 19.93 2.08
C ALA A 329 16.32 19.81 0.61
N VAL A 330 17.32 18.98 0.32
CA VAL A 330 17.88 18.75 -1.03
C VAL A 330 17.26 17.51 -1.69
N THR A 331 16.74 16.58 -0.90
CA THR A 331 15.98 15.38 -1.34
C THR A 331 14.48 15.48 -1.09
N SER A 332 14.00 16.52 -0.41
CA SER A 332 12.57 16.81 -0.35
C SER A 332 12.10 17.08 -1.76
N THR A 333 11.31 16.16 -2.28
CA THR A 333 10.27 16.60 -3.20
C THR A 333 9.19 17.25 -2.33
N HIS A 334 8.41 18.17 -2.89
CA HIS A 334 7.22 18.73 -2.24
C HIS A 334 6.27 17.67 -1.64
N SER A 335 6.42 16.37 -1.96
CA SER A 335 5.78 15.23 -1.29
C SER A 335 6.05 15.10 0.21
N ASP A 336 7.19 15.59 0.69
CA ASP A 336 7.57 15.53 2.10
C ASP A 336 6.95 16.68 2.91
N HIS A 337 6.37 17.65 2.21
CA HIS A 337 5.65 18.76 2.82
C HIS A 337 4.15 18.47 2.78
N THR A 338 3.52 18.40 3.94
CA THR A 338 2.06 18.37 4.02
C THR A 338 1.54 19.74 3.56
N ARG A 339 1.11 19.85 2.29
CA ARG A 339 0.54 21.09 1.75
C ARG A 339 -0.65 21.51 2.63
N ASN A 340 -0.64 22.76 3.08
CA ASN A 340 -1.81 23.32 3.74
C ASN A 340 -2.82 23.79 2.68
N THR A 341 -4.02 23.21 2.68
CA THR A 341 -5.12 23.54 1.78
C THR A 341 -5.98 24.73 2.25
N ASP A 342 -5.75 25.25 3.46
CA ASP A 342 -6.55 26.34 4.06
C ASP A 342 -6.57 27.62 3.22
N HIS A 343 -5.58 27.78 2.34
CA HIS A 343 -5.43 28.95 1.47
C HIS A 343 -5.72 28.66 0.00
N ASP A 344 -6.19 27.47 -0.37
CA ASP A 344 -6.41 27.10 -1.77
C ASP A 344 -7.42 28.01 -2.47
N LEU A 345 -8.47 28.45 -1.76
CA LEU A 345 -9.42 29.43 -2.29
C LEU A 345 -8.74 30.79 -2.54
N LEU A 346 -7.81 31.21 -1.70
CA LEU A 346 -7.07 32.46 -1.90
C LEU A 346 -6.13 32.34 -3.10
N TRP A 347 -5.45 31.21 -3.27
CA TRP A 347 -4.62 30.92 -4.45
C TRP A 347 -5.46 30.89 -5.73
N PHE A 348 -6.68 30.33 -5.68
CA PHE A 348 -7.59 30.36 -6.82
C PHE A 348 -8.04 31.79 -7.17
N LEU A 349 -8.28 32.65 -6.18
CA LEU A 349 -8.72 34.03 -6.38
C LEU A 349 -7.58 35.01 -6.74
N GLY A 350 -6.32 34.66 -6.45
CA GLY A 350 -5.16 35.54 -6.61
C GLY A 350 -4.98 36.14 -8.01
N PRO A 351 -5.16 35.38 -9.12
CA PRO A 351 -5.08 35.94 -10.47
C PRO A 351 -6.05 37.10 -10.72
N ALA A 352 -7.25 37.08 -10.12
CA ALA A 352 -8.21 38.18 -10.29
C ALA A 352 -7.69 39.48 -9.68
N VAL A 353 -7.09 39.40 -8.49
CA VAL A 353 -6.53 40.55 -7.78
C VAL A 353 -5.36 41.13 -8.56
N ILE A 354 -4.44 40.29 -9.04
CA ILE A 354 -3.26 40.74 -9.79
C ILE A 354 -3.68 41.38 -11.13
N CYS A 355 -4.57 40.74 -11.87
CA CYS A 355 -5.08 41.29 -13.14
C CYS A 355 -5.80 42.62 -12.96
N HIS A 356 -6.53 42.81 -11.86
CA HIS A 356 -7.15 44.10 -11.53
C HIS A 356 -6.11 45.21 -11.41
N PHE A 357 -4.99 44.96 -10.73
CA PHE A 357 -3.91 45.95 -10.59
C PHE A 357 -3.13 46.17 -11.90
N LEU A 358 -2.97 45.14 -12.73
CA LEU A 358 -2.24 45.23 -13.99
C LEU A 358 -3.10 45.67 -15.19
N GLY A 359 -4.42 45.83 -15.00
CA GLY A 359 -5.36 46.19 -16.07
C GLY A 359 -5.50 45.12 -17.16
N THR A 360 -5.27 43.84 -16.85
CA THR A 360 -5.38 42.72 -17.81
C THR A 360 -6.70 41.95 -17.67
N PRO A 361 -7.22 41.34 -18.75
CA PRO A 361 -8.51 40.65 -18.69
C PRO A 361 -8.49 39.34 -17.90
N ILE A 362 -9.36 39.21 -16.90
CA ILE A 362 -9.45 38.00 -16.05
C ILE A 362 -10.17 36.82 -16.69
N TYR A 363 -11.07 37.08 -17.65
CA TYR A 363 -12.05 36.08 -18.08
C TYR A 363 -11.39 34.86 -18.75
N ALA A 364 -10.34 35.06 -19.54
CA ALA A 364 -9.63 33.95 -20.20
C ALA A 364 -8.96 33.03 -19.17
N ILE A 365 -8.31 33.61 -18.15
CA ILE A 365 -7.62 32.86 -17.09
C ILE A 365 -8.60 31.95 -16.36
N TYR A 366 -9.73 32.50 -15.90
CA TYR A 366 -10.72 31.74 -15.14
C TYR A 366 -11.54 30.80 -16.02
N ALA A 367 -11.89 31.17 -17.26
CA ALA A 367 -12.59 30.27 -18.17
C ALA A 367 -11.77 29.01 -18.44
N ILE A 368 -10.47 29.17 -18.72
CA ILE A 368 -9.54 28.05 -18.94
C ILE A 368 -9.35 27.25 -17.65
N GLY A 369 -9.03 27.91 -16.53
CA GLY A 369 -8.80 27.23 -15.25
C GLY A 369 -10.01 26.41 -14.78
N ILE A 370 -11.20 27.00 -14.81
CA ILE A 370 -12.44 26.32 -14.43
C ILE A 370 -12.75 25.15 -15.38
N ALA A 371 -12.58 25.32 -16.70
CA ALA A 371 -12.80 24.25 -17.67
C ALA A 371 -11.87 23.04 -17.42
N ARG A 372 -10.60 23.29 -17.11
CA ARG A 372 -9.63 22.23 -16.74
C ARG A 372 -9.99 21.52 -15.44
N ILE A 373 -10.39 22.27 -14.41
CA ILE A 373 -10.86 21.70 -13.13
C ILE A 373 -12.08 20.81 -13.35
N ILE A 374 -13.10 21.32 -14.05
CA ILE A 374 -14.34 20.58 -14.31
C ILE A 374 -14.07 19.32 -15.14
N SER A 375 -13.29 19.42 -16.21
CA SER A 375 -12.97 18.27 -17.08
C SER A 375 -12.17 17.20 -16.34
N THR A 376 -11.16 17.58 -15.55
CA THR A 376 -10.39 16.65 -14.72
C THR A 376 -11.29 15.94 -13.71
N ARG A 377 -12.13 16.70 -12.98
CA ARG A 377 -13.04 16.15 -11.97
C ARG A 377 -14.08 15.23 -12.58
N LEU A 378 -14.67 15.62 -13.72
CA LEU A 378 -15.64 14.79 -14.42
C LEU A 378 -14.99 13.50 -14.92
N THR A 379 -13.79 13.58 -15.50
CA THR A 379 -13.07 12.39 -16.01
C THR A 379 -12.75 11.42 -14.87
N LEU A 380 -12.26 11.92 -13.74
CA LEU A 380 -11.97 11.11 -12.56
C LEU A 380 -13.24 10.45 -11.99
N ALA A 381 -14.34 11.21 -11.87
CA ALA A 381 -15.61 10.68 -11.37
C ALA A 381 -16.22 9.62 -12.32
N LEU A 382 -16.22 9.87 -13.63
CA LEU A 382 -16.71 8.92 -14.63
C LEU A 382 -15.83 7.66 -14.66
N HIS A 383 -14.51 7.82 -14.58
CA HIS A 383 -13.58 6.70 -14.49
C HIS A 383 -13.88 5.86 -13.25
N TYR A 384 -14.03 6.50 -12.09
CA TYR A 384 -14.38 5.79 -10.88
C TYR A 384 -15.71 5.02 -11.03
N LEU A 385 -16.76 5.69 -11.51
CA LEU A 385 -18.10 5.11 -11.66
C LEU A 385 -18.18 3.93 -12.62
N PHE A 386 -17.48 4.01 -13.76
CA PHE A 386 -17.62 3.03 -14.85
C PHE A 386 -16.48 2.02 -14.94
N VAL A 387 -15.33 2.33 -14.32
CA VAL A 387 -14.14 1.50 -14.36
C VAL A 387 -13.79 0.98 -12.98
N ASP A 388 -13.76 1.79 -11.92
CA ASP A 388 -13.11 1.37 -10.67
C ASP A 388 -14.06 0.76 -9.64
N LYS A 389 -15.27 1.33 -9.54
CA LYS A 389 -16.26 1.08 -8.49
C LYS A 389 -16.51 -0.40 -8.19
N ASP A 390 -16.42 -1.22 -9.23
CA ASP A 390 -16.73 -2.65 -9.17
C ASP A 390 -15.57 -3.57 -9.58
N ASN A 391 -14.39 -3.01 -9.85
CA ASN A 391 -13.29 -3.73 -10.51
C ASN A 391 -12.00 -3.85 -9.69
N TYR A 392 -11.94 -3.37 -8.43
CA TYR A 392 -10.74 -3.49 -7.61
C TYR A 392 -10.87 -4.50 -6.46
N LEU A 393 -9.95 -5.47 -6.45
CA LEU A 393 -9.67 -6.31 -5.28
C LEU A 393 -8.78 -5.59 -4.26
N ASN A 394 -7.86 -4.75 -4.73
CA ASN A 394 -6.90 -4.06 -3.88
C ASN A 394 -7.28 -2.58 -3.74
N LYS A 395 -7.13 -2.03 -2.53
CA LYS A 395 -7.40 -0.61 -2.29
C LYS A 395 -6.26 0.25 -2.84
N LEU A 396 -6.58 1.34 -3.53
CA LEU A 396 -5.59 2.40 -3.84
C LEU A 396 -4.93 2.90 -2.55
N PRO A 397 -3.59 2.87 -2.40
CA PRO A 397 -2.96 3.20 -1.12
C PRO A 397 -3.38 4.60 -0.61
N GLN A 398 -3.78 4.71 0.65
CA GLN A 398 -4.20 5.99 1.22
C GLN A 398 -3.13 7.08 1.07
N LYS A 399 -1.85 6.72 1.23
CA LYS A 399 -0.73 7.64 1.00
C LYS A 399 -0.68 8.18 -0.43
N GLN A 400 -1.07 7.37 -1.41
CA GLN A 400 -1.17 7.81 -2.80
C GLN A 400 -2.34 8.77 -2.95
N LEU A 401 -3.53 8.41 -2.45
CA LEU A 401 -4.73 9.28 -2.51
C LEU A 401 -4.51 10.64 -1.83
N GLU A 402 -3.89 10.66 -0.64
CA GLU A 402 -3.56 11.89 0.08
C GLU A 402 -2.56 12.75 -0.70
N ARG A 403 -1.51 12.13 -1.24
CA ARG A 403 -0.48 12.83 -2.03
C ARG A 403 -1.08 13.44 -3.30
N GLU A 404 -1.77 12.62 -4.09
CA GLU A 404 -2.39 13.05 -5.35
C GLU A 404 -3.50 14.08 -5.11
N GLY A 405 -4.33 13.89 -4.08
CA GLY A 405 -5.38 14.81 -3.69
C GLY A 405 -4.87 16.20 -3.31
N ASN A 406 -3.66 16.27 -2.74
CA ASN A 406 -3.00 17.55 -2.44
C ASN A 406 -2.38 18.22 -3.67
N ASP A 407 -2.16 17.51 -4.78
CA ASP A 407 -1.31 18.00 -5.87
C ASP A 407 -2.04 18.19 -7.21
N TYR A 408 -3.08 17.42 -7.51
CA TYR A 408 -3.71 17.38 -8.84
C TYR A 408 -4.26 18.73 -9.37
N LEU A 409 -4.43 19.76 -8.51
CA LEU A 409 -4.81 21.13 -8.92
C LEU A 409 -3.63 22.10 -9.05
N VAL A 410 -2.45 21.78 -8.53
CA VAL A 410 -1.27 22.67 -8.51
C VAL A 410 -0.93 23.12 -9.92
N GLY A 411 -0.82 22.18 -10.86
CA GLY A 411 -0.55 22.49 -12.26
C GLY A 411 -1.58 23.44 -12.86
N THR A 412 -2.88 23.24 -12.58
CA THR A 412 -3.92 24.13 -13.11
C THR A 412 -3.81 25.54 -12.55
N LEU A 413 -3.60 25.67 -11.23
CA LEU A 413 -3.40 26.97 -10.59
C LEU A 413 -2.15 27.67 -11.12
N LEU A 414 -1.01 26.98 -11.21
CA LEU A 414 0.23 27.55 -11.73
C LEU A 414 0.06 28.09 -13.16
N HIS A 415 -0.67 27.37 -14.02
CA HIS A 415 -1.00 27.84 -15.37
C HIS A 415 -1.90 29.08 -15.37
N MET A 416 -2.81 29.24 -14.39
CA MET A 416 -3.60 30.47 -14.25
C MET A 416 -2.68 31.67 -13.95
N TYR A 417 -1.70 31.50 -13.06
CA TYR A 417 -0.71 32.54 -12.76
C TYR A 417 0.23 32.82 -13.93
N ALA A 418 0.68 31.79 -14.66
CA ALA A 418 1.57 31.93 -15.81
C ALA A 418 0.93 32.72 -16.96
N GLN A 419 -0.40 32.70 -17.10
CA GLN A 419 -1.10 33.50 -18.10
C GLN A 419 -1.01 35.01 -17.84
N ILE A 420 -0.85 35.45 -16.60
CA ILE A 420 -0.81 36.88 -16.25
C ILE A 420 0.35 37.60 -16.95
N PRO A 421 1.64 37.22 -16.75
CA PRO A 421 2.74 37.87 -17.46
C PRO A 421 2.65 37.66 -18.97
N LEU A 422 2.13 36.52 -19.45
CA LEU A 422 1.96 36.29 -20.89
C LEU A 422 0.93 37.24 -21.52
N GLN A 423 -0.16 37.57 -20.81
CA GLN A 423 -1.13 38.55 -21.30
C GLN A 423 -0.59 39.98 -21.29
N VAL A 424 0.27 40.31 -20.31
CA VAL A 424 0.94 41.63 -20.26
C VAL A 424 1.93 41.77 -21.41
N LEU A 425 2.76 40.75 -21.65
CA LEU A 425 3.82 40.77 -22.65
C LEU A 425 3.29 40.56 -24.08
N PHE A 426 2.27 39.72 -24.23
CA PHE A 426 1.74 39.28 -25.53
C PHE A 426 0.21 39.38 -25.58
N PRO A 427 -0.39 40.57 -25.41
CA PRO A 427 -1.85 40.71 -25.37
C PRO A 427 -2.53 40.23 -26.66
N SER A 428 -1.89 40.43 -27.83
CA SER A 428 -2.40 39.94 -29.12
C SER A 428 -2.40 38.41 -29.24
N MET A 429 -1.58 37.68 -28.47
CA MET A 429 -1.62 36.21 -28.46
C MET A 429 -2.92 35.68 -27.85
N PHE A 430 -3.49 36.40 -26.88
CA PHE A 430 -4.73 35.99 -26.22
C PHE A 430 -5.96 36.61 -26.87
N PHE A 431 -5.88 37.91 -27.23
CA PHE A 431 -7.03 38.74 -27.58
C PHE A 431 -7.02 39.22 -29.03
N SER A 432 -6.57 38.36 -29.96
CA SER A 432 -6.76 38.59 -31.40
C SER A 432 -8.24 38.52 -31.81
N PRO A 433 -8.61 38.99 -33.01
CA PRO A 433 -9.98 38.85 -33.51
C PRO A 433 -10.40 37.38 -33.66
N ALA A 434 -11.68 37.07 -33.40
CA ALA A 434 -12.20 35.70 -33.48
C ALA A 434 -12.04 35.04 -34.87
N SER A 435 -11.79 35.81 -35.93
CA SER A 435 -11.50 35.29 -37.27
C SER A 435 -10.25 34.41 -37.32
N VAL A 436 -9.29 34.59 -36.42
CA VAL A 436 -8.04 33.79 -36.40
C VAL A 436 -8.22 32.44 -35.70
N VAL A 437 -9.36 32.17 -35.06
CA VAL A 437 -9.60 30.96 -34.25
C VAL A 437 -9.40 29.67 -35.06
N GLY A 438 -9.95 29.60 -36.28
CA GLY A 438 -9.83 28.41 -37.13
C GLY A 438 -8.38 28.14 -37.55
N ALA A 439 -7.68 29.19 -37.99
CA ALA A 439 -6.29 29.09 -38.39
C ALA A 439 -5.35 28.82 -37.19
N SER A 440 -5.65 29.40 -36.02
CA SER A 440 -4.97 29.12 -34.76
C SER A 440 -5.10 27.64 -34.40
N ALA A 441 -6.30 27.05 -34.50
CA ALA A 441 -6.52 25.63 -34.20
C ALA A 441 -5.67 24.70 -35.09
N VAL A 442 -5.68 24.93 -36.41
CA VAL A 442 -4.90 24.13 -37.36
C VAL A 442 -3.40 24.26 -37.10
N ARG A 443 -2.90 25.48 -36.85
CA ARG A 443 -1.48 25.70 -36.59
C ARG A 443 -1.05 25.17 -35.22
N THR A 444 -1.89 25.25 -34.20
CA THR A 444 -1.64 24.62 -32.89
C THR A 444 -1.57 23.10 -33.01
N PHE A 445 -2.44 22.48 -33.81
CA PHE A 445 -2.37 21.06 -34.09
C PHE A 445 -1.03 20.66 -34.74
N TRP A 446 -0.59 21.39 -35.77
CA TRP A 446 0.71 21.12 -36.38
C TRP A 446 1.89 21.42 -35.46
N ALA A 447 1.84 22.51 -34.68
CA ALA A 447 2.85 22.84 -33.70
C ALA A 447 2.93 21.75 -32.61
N HIS A 448 1.81 21.17 -32.20
CA HIS A 448 1.79 20.06 -31.27
C HIS A 448 2.54 18.83 -31.84
N ILE A 449 2.19 18.41 -33.05
CA ILE A 449 2.81 17.25 -33.71
C ILE A 449 4.30 17.46 -33.98
N LEU A 450 4.67 18.63 -34.52
CA LEU A 450 6.01 18.87 -35.06
C LEU A 450 6.98 19.44 -34.02
N LEU A 451 6.48 20.09 -32.96
CA LEU A 451 7.32 20.70 -31.92
C LEU A 451 7.09 20.04 -30.57
N VAL A 452 5.85 20.00 -30.08
CA VAL A 452 5.58 19.56 -28.70
C VAL A 452 5.89 18.09 -28.50
N GLU A 453 5.41 17.20 -29.36
CA GLU A 453 5.64 15.76 -29.26
C GLU A 453 7.14 15.39 -29.21
N PRO A 454 8.00 15.83 -30.15
CA PRO A 454 9.43 15.54 -30.07
C PRO A 454 10.14 16.24 -28.89
N LEU A 455 9.73 17.48 -28.56
CA LEU A 455 10.28 18.19 -27.39
C LEU A 455 9.93 17.46 -26.09
N TYR A 456 8.69 16.97 -25.95
CA TYR A 456 8.27 16.20 -24.80
C TYR A 456 9.01 14.89 -24.74
N TYR A 457 9.12 14.15 -25.85
CA TYR A 457 9.88 12.90 -25.89
C TYR A 457 11.33 13.12 -25.38
N ALA A 458 12.00 14.16 -25.86
CA ALA A 458 13.36 14.50 -25.42
C ALA A 458 13.41 14.93 -23.93
N ALA A 459 12.50 15.80 -23.51
CA ALA A 459 12.40 16.28 -22.13
C ALA A 459 12.07 15.16 -21.16
N HIS A 460 11.17 14.24 -21.55
CA HIS A 460 10.75 13.11 -20.75
C HIS A 460 11.91 12.12 -20.59
N ARG A 461 12.66 11.82 -21.66
CA ARG A 461 13.90 11.05 -21.54
C ARG A 461 14.94 11.71 -20.64
N TRP A 462 15.07 13.04 -20.71
CA TRP A 462 15.94 13.81 -19.81
C TRP A 462 15.45 13.77 -18.35
N LEU A 463 14.13 13.81 -18.12
CA LEU A 463 13.52 13.67 -16.80
C LEU A 463 13.76 12.27 -16.21
N HIS A 464 13.88 11.24 -17.05
CA HIS A 464 14.25 9.89 -16.64
C HIS A 464 15.75 9.70 -16.40
N ILE A 465 16.60 10.71 -16.66
CA ILE A 465 17.98 10.67 -16.19
C ILE A 465 17.96 10.67 -14.66
N PRO A 466 18.76 9.80 -14.01
CA PRO A 466 18.77 9.63 -12.57
C PRO A 466 18.59 10.82 -11.66
N GLU A 467 19.40 11.85 -11.86
CA GLU A 467 19.36 13.01 -10.98
C GLU A 467 18.04 13.77 -11.14
N ASN A 468 17.53 13.87 -12.38
CA ASN A 468 16.28 14.57 -12.69
C ASN A 468 15.07 13.76 -12.26
N MET A 469 15.12 12.44 -12.42
CA MET A 469 14.09 11.52 -11.98
C MET A 469 13.92 11.66 -10.48
N LYS A 470 14.99 11.55 -9.70
CA LYS A 470 14.92 11.71 -8.24
C LYS A 470 14.40 13.10 -7.81
N LYS A 471 14.77 14.16 -8.51
CA LYS A 471 14.42 15.55 -8.13
C LYS A 471 13.02 15.97 -8.57
N MET A 472 12.57 15.50 -9.73
CA MET A 472 11.40 16.04 -10.43
C MET A 472 10.39 14.92 -10.73
N HIS A 473 10.75 13.95 -11.55
CA HIS A 473 9.76 13.03 -12.14
C HIS A 473 9.42 11.81 -11.26
N GLY A 474 10.23 11.52 -10.24
CA GLY A 474 10.02 10.42 -9.30
C GLY A 474 8.73 10.58 -8.51
N PHE A 475 8.31 11.82 -8.23
CA PHE A 475 7.04 12.10 -7.56
C PHE A 475 5.84 11.56 -8.34
N HIS A 476 5.85 11.76 -9.67
CA HIS A 476 4.84 11.24 -10.57
C HIS A 476 4.80 9.70 -10.55
N HIS A 477 5.96 9.07 -10.61
CA HIS A 477 6.12 7.60 -10.58
C HIS A 477 5.86 6.94 -9.22
N LEU A 478 5.68 7.70 -8.14
CA LEU A 478 5.15 7.15 -6.89
C LEU A 478 3.66 6.76 -7.00
N SER A 479 3.01 7.03 -8.13
CA SER A 479 1.61 6.69 -8.44
C SER A 479 1.56 5.33 -9.13
N ILE A 480 1.63 4.26 -8.33
CA ILE A 480 1.78 2.89 -8.83
C ILE A 480 0.49 2.39 -9.51
N SER A 481 -0.67 2.80 -8.98
CA SER A 481 -1.98 2.58 -9.60
C SER A 481 -2.46 3.90 -10.15
N THR A 482 -2.12 4.21 -11.40
CA THR A 482 -2.46 5.49 -12.02
C THR A 482 -3.96 5.71 -12.05
N LEU A 483 -4.37 6.94 -11.77
CA LEU A 483 -5.71 7.48 -11.94
C LEU A 483 -5.68 8.51 -13.07
N PRO A 484 -6.83 8.83 -13.71
CA PRO A 484 -6.89 9.88 -14.72
C PRO A 484 -6.26 11.20 -14.25
N SER A 485 -6.44 11.55 -12.98
CA SER A 485 -5.88 12.75 -12.34
C SER A 485 -4.38 12.67 -12.05
N THR A 486 -3.78 11.48 -11.98
CA THR A 486 -2.32 11.29 -11.87
C THR A 486 -1.58 11.97 -13.03
N SER A 487 -2.24 12.14 -14.17
CA SER A 487 -1.73 12.90 -15.33
C SER A 487 -1.41 14.37 -15.05
N LEU A 488 -1.86 14.92 -13.91
CA LEU A 488 -1.61 16.28 -13.44
C LEU A 488 -0.84 16.33 -12.11
N VAL A 489 -0.42 15.17 -11.60
CA VAL A 489 0.34 15.04 -10.36
C VAL A 489 1.82 14.98 -10.74
N GLN A 490 2.52 16.09 -10.53
CA GLN A 490 3.92 16.26 -10.89
C GLN A 490 4.66 17.07 -9.86
N ASN A 491 5.98 17.04 -9.92
CA ASN A 491 6.74 17.94 -9.10
C ASN A 491 6.54 19.40 -9.49
N PHE A 492 6.49 20.29 -8.50
CA PHE A 492 6.39 21.72 -8.72
C PHE A 492 7.38 22.25 -9.78
N HIS A 493 8.64 21.78 -9.76
CA HIS A 493 9.65 22.15 -10.76
C HIS A 493 9.35 21.56 -12.15
N GLU A 494 8.77 20.36 -12.21
CA GLU A 494 8.42 19.68 -13.44
C GLU A 494 7.34 20.44 -14.21
N HIS A 495 6.44 21.13 -13.52
CA HIS A 495 5.46 22.01 -14.18
C HIS A 495 6.14 23.11 -15.02
N PHE A 496 7.30 23.64 -14.64
CA PHE A 496 8.00 24.63 -15.47
C PHE A 496 8.61 24.01 -16.73
N VAL A 497 9.08 22.77 -16.64
CA VAL A 497 9.52 22.00 -17.83
C VAL A 497 8.34 21.81 -18.77
N TYR A 498 7.18 21.44 -18.24
CA TYR A 498 5.96 21.26 -19.02
C TYR A 498 5.44 22.56 -19.62
N VAL A 499 5.50 23.69 -18.91
CA VAL A 499 5.20 25.01 -19.50
C VAL A 499 6.13 25.31 -20.68
N ALA A 500 7.43 25.02 -20.55
CA ALA A 500 8.40 25.23 -21.63
C ALA A 500 8.20 24.28 -22.83
N VAL A 501 7.80 23.03 -22.58
CA VAL A 501 7.59 22.00 -23.61
C VAL A 501 6.24 22.17 -24.32
N PHE A 502 5.19 22.55 -23.60
CA PHE A 502 3.83 22.70 -24.15
C PHE A 502 3.56 24.11 -24.69
N GLY A 503 4.29 25.12 -24.19
CA GLY A 503 4.26 26.50 -24.67
C GLY A 503 4.33 26.67 -26.20
N PRO A 504 5.24 25.96 -26.90
CA PRO A 504 5.36 26.00 -28.35
C PRO A 504 4.06 25.75 -29.13
N ALA A 505 3.10 25.00 -28.58
CA ALA A 505 1.80 24.74 -29.22
C ALA A 505 1.03 26.03 -29.58
N PHE A 506 1.19 27.08 -28.77
CA PHE A 506 0.53 28.37 -28.98
C PHE A 506 1.53 29.49 -29.26
N PHE A 507 2.78 29.38 -28.80
CA PHE A 507 3.79 30.40 -29.06
C PHE A 507 4.29 30.37 -30.51
N ALA A 508 4.45 29.19 -31.12
CA ALA A 508 4.93 29.12 -32.51
C ALA A 508 3.92 29.71 -33.51
N PRO A 509 2.61 29.38 -33.48
CA PRO A 509 1.65 30.03 -34.37
C PRO A 509 1.59 31.55 -34.17
N PHE A 510 1.70 32.02 -32.92
CA PHE A 510 1.74 33.44 -32.61
C PHE A 510 2.98 34.13 -33.19
N VAL A 511 4.18 33.60 -32.96
CA VAL A 511 5.43 34.23 -33.42
C VAL A 511 5.55 34.24 -34.95
N PHE A 512 5.19 33.14 -35.62
CA PHE A 512 5.39 33.02 -37.06
C PHE A 512 4.26 33.65 -37.89
N TYR A 513 3.05 33.73 -37.36
CA TYR A 513 1.87 34.17 -38.12
C TYR A 513 1.09 35.30 -37.47
N MET A 514 1.42 35.71 -36.23
CA MET A 514 0.64 36.65 -35.42
C MET A 514 -0.82 36.21 -35.22
N GLU A 515 -1.05 34.89 -35.25
CA GLU A 515 -2.38 34.29 -35.16
C GLU A 515 -2.45 33.34 -33.96
N MET A 516 -3.09 33.80 -32.88
CA MET A 516 -3.44 32.98 -31.72
C MET A 516 -4.64 33.60 -31.00
N HIS A 517 -5.46 32.76 -30.36
CA HIS A 517 -6.63 33.20 -29.60
C HIS A 517 -6.78 32.40 -28.32
N TRP A 518 -7.19 33.05 -27.22
CA TRP A 518 -7.31 32.42 -25.90
C TRP A 518 -8.24 31.20 -25.88
N THR A 519 -9.28 31.16 -26.73
CA THR A 519 -10.18 30.00 -26.82
C THR A 519 -9.46 28.75 -27.34
N ILE A 520 -8.49 28.90 -28.25
CA ILE A 520 -7.70 27.78 -28.78
C ILE A 520 -6.65 27.35 -27.75
N ILE A 521 -6.03 28.28 -27.02
CA ILE A 521 -5.17 27.95 -25.87
C ILE A 521 -5.97 27.13 -24.84
N GLY A 522 -7.18 27.57 -24.50
CA GLY A 522 -8.07 26.87 -23.57
C GLY A 522 -8.49 25.48 -24.07
N ALA A 523 -8.94 25.38 -25.32
CA ALA A 523 -9.35 24.12 -25.92
C ALA A 523 -8.18 23.12 -25.99
N TYR A 524 -6.98 23.59 -26.36
CA TYR A 524 -5.77 22.78 -26.38
C TYR A 524 -5.44 22.22 -24.99
N LEU A 525 -5.42 23.06 -23.95
CA LEU A 525 -5.09 22.62 -22.59
C LEU A 525 -6.12 21.62 -22.04
N VAL A 526 -7.42 21.85 -22.27
CA VAL A 526 -8.47 20.89 -21.84
C VAL A 526 -8.34 19.57 -22.61
N LEU A 527 -8.14 19.61 -23.93
CA LEU A 527 -7.97 18.40 -24.72
C LEU A 527 -6.69 17.65 -24.33
N PHE A 528 -5.61 18.38 -24.08
CA PHE A 528 -4.36 17.83 -23.58
C PHE A 528 -4.58 17.09 -22.26
N ASP A 529 -5.24 17.71 -21.28
CA ASP A 529 -5.53 17.08 -19.98
C ASP A 529 -6.38 15.81 -20.15
N LEU A 530 -7.39 15.85 -21.02
CA LEU A 530 -8.27 14.70 -21.28
C LEU A 530 -7.54 13.52 -21.95
N ILE A 531 -6.70 13.79 -22.95
CA ILE A 531 -5.91 12.76 -23.62
C ILE A 531 -4.86 12.21 -22.64
N ASN A 532 -4.20 13.08 -21.86
CA ASN A 532 -3.23 12.66 -20.86
C ASN A 532 -3.87 11.77 -19.78
N ALA A 533 -5.06 12.17 -19.30
CA ALA A 533 -5.88 11.41 -18.38
C ALA A 533 -6.27 10.03 -18.94
N TYR A 534 -6.60 9.94 -20.24
CA TYR A 534 -6.86 8.66 -20.91
C TYR A 534 -5.68 7.70 -20.79
N GLY A 535 -4.44 8.15 -21.03
CA GLY A 535 -3.24 7.34 -20.81
C GLY A 535 -3.06 6.82 -19.38
N HIS A 536 -3.60 7.53 -18.39
CA HIS A 536 -3.48 7.20 -16.97
C HIS A 536 -4.68 6.42 -16.40
N MET A 537 -5.62 5.98 -17.24
CA MET A 537 -6.81 5.25 -16.77
C MET A 537 -6.53 3.84 -16.24
N ASN A 538 -5.28 3.33 -16.27
CA ASN A 538 -4.94 1.99 -15.77
C ASN A 538 -5.87 0.85 -16.28
N ILE A 539 -6.39 0.99 -17.51
CA ILE A 539 -7.31 0.02 -18.13
C ILE A 539 -6.59 -0.83 -19.18
N LYS A 540 -7.09 -2.05 -19.35
CA LYS A 540 -6.71 -2.93 -20.46
C LYS A 540 -7.39 -2.43 -21.74
N TYR A 541 -6.63 -2.12 -22.78
CA TYR A 541 -7.18 -1.57 -24.02
C TYR A 541 -6.40 -2.07 -25.24
N ARG A 542 -6.95 -3.10 -25.89
CA ARG A 542 -6.27 -3.86 -26.97
C ARG A 542 -7.03 -3.88 -28.30
N HIS A 543 -7.80 -2.85 -28.58
CA HIS A 543 -8.53 -2.80 -29.85
C HIS A 543 -7.55 -2.85 -31.04
N PRO A 544 -7.79 -3.66 -32.10
CA PRO A 544 -6.85 -3.85 -33.22
C PRO A 544 -6.43 -2.56 -33.92
N ILE A 545 -7.26 -1.51 -33.87
CA ILE A 545 -6.91 -0.19 -34.39
C ILE A 545 -5.67 0.40 -33.70
N PHE A 546 -5.40 0.09 -32.43
CA PHE A 546 -4.23 0.60 -31.70
C PHE A 546 -3.11 -0.43 -31.50
N THR A 547 -3.38 -1.72 -31.73
CA THR A 547 -2.40 -2.81 -31.50
C THR A 547 -1.88 -3.46 -32.77
N SER A 548 -2.52 -3.22 -33.93
CA SER A 548 -2.03 -3.74 -35.20
C SER A 548 -0.86 -2.91 -35.71
N LYS A 549 0.24 -3.58 -36.08
CA LYS A 549 1.39 -2.96 -36.77
C LYS A 549 1.06 -2.29 -38.09
N TYR A 550 -0.07 -2.66 -38.71
CA TYR A 550 -0.54 -2.06 -39.96
C TYR A 550 -1.44 -0.85 -39.73
N SER A 551 -1.83 -0.58 -38.49
CA SER A 551 -2.66 0.57 -38.18
C SER A 551 -1.81 1.81 -37.91
N PRO A 552 -2.06 2.94 -38.58
CA PRO A 552 -1.36 4.19 -38.28
C PRO A 552 -1.62 4.66 -36.84
N PHE A 553 -2.77 4.32 -36.26
CA PHE A 553 -3.14 4.75 -34.91
C PHE A 553 -2.23 4.19 -33.82
N GLN A 554 -1.58 3.03 -34.02
CA GLN A 554 -0.56 2.52 -33.08
C GLN A 554 0.59 3.52 -32.89
N TYR A 555 0.91 4.29 -33.94
CA TYR A 555 2.00 5.26 -33.95
C TYR A 555 1.53 6.67 -33.58
N LEU A 556 0.28 7.01 -33.90
CA LEU A 556 -0.27 8.35 -33.72
C LEU A 556 -0.98 8.55 -32.37
N PHE A 557 -1.38 7.48 -31.68
CA PHE A 557 -2.11 7.56 -30.42
C PHE A 557 -1.70 6.44 -29.48
N TYR A 558 -1.10 6.81 -28.35
CA TYR A 558 -0.77 5.90 -27.27
C TYR A 558 -2.01 5.34 -26.58
N THR A 559 -1.84 4.20 -25.91
CA THR A 559 -2.90 3.53 -25.15
C THR A 559 -2.64 3.62 -23.64
N PRO A 560 -3.66 3.36 -22.79
CA PRO A 560 -3.45 3.27 -21.36
C PRO A 560 -2.41 2.19 -21.00
N GLU A 561 -2.36 1.08 -21.73
CA GLU A 561 -1.34 0.04 -21.54
C GLU A 561 0.07 0.50 -21.96
N PHE A 562 0.20 1.34 -22.97
CA PHE A 562 1.49 1.94 -23.35
C PHE A 562 2.07 2.77 -22.21
N HIS A 563 1.25 3.65 -21.62
CA HIS A 563 1.70 4.51 -20.52
C HIS A 563 1.81 3.76 -19.18
N LEU A 564 0.94 2.78 -18.91
CA LEU A 564 1.14 1.88 -17.78
C LEU A 564 2.47 1.11 -17.91
N GLY A 565 2.79 0.68 -19.14
CA GLY A 565 4.10 0.12 -19.46
C GLY A 565 5.26 1.08 -19.19
N HIS A 566 5.07 2.38 -19.41
CA HIS A 566 6.05 3.39 -19.06
C HIS A 566 6.35 3.41 -17.54
N HIS A 567 5.30 3.42 -16.69
CA HIS A 567 5.44 3.30 -15.22
C HIS A 567 6.04 1.96 -14.78
N ALA A 568 5.89 0.90 -15.58
CA ALA A 568 6.47 -0.40 -15.28
C ALA A 568 7.95 -0.52 -15.69
N PHE A 569 8.31 0.00 -16.86
CA PHE A 569 9.65 -0.16 -17.45
C PHE A 569 10.61 0.96 -17.09
N PHE A 570 10.12 2.18 -16.84
CA PHE A 570 10.88 3.44 -16.66
C PHE A 570 11.76 3.87 -17.85
N ARG A 571 12.23 2.94 -18.68
CA ARG A 571 13.18 3.20 -19.78
C ARG A 571 12.60 3.06 -21.19
N ALA A 572 11.29 3.01 -21.28
CA ALA A 572 10.57 2.79 -22.53
C ALA A 572 9.27 3.61 -22.54
N ASN A 573 8.70 3.78 -23.73
CA ASN A 573 7.40 4.40 -23.95
C ASN A 573 7.35 5.85 -23.42
N TYR A 574 8.28 6.68 -23.87
CA TYR A 574 8.45 8.08 -23.42
C TYR A 574 7.58 9.10 -24.16
N ALA A 575 6.98 8.74 -25.29
CA ALA A 575 6.15 9.64 -26.08
C ALA A 575 5.01 10.22 -25.25
N LEU A 576 4.61 11.45 -25.60
CA LEU A 576 3.47 12.12 -24.99
C LEU A 576 2.18 11.42 -25.41
N PHE A 577 1.74 11.63 -26.65
CA PHE A 577 0.57 10.98 -27.22
C PHE A 577 0.89 10.16 -28.46
N MET A 578 2.04 10.38 -29.12
CA MET A 578 2.39 9.70 -30.38
C MET A 578 3.56 8.71 -30.20
N PRO A 579 3.30 7.39 -30.03
CA PRO A 579 4.34 6.35 -29.92
C PRO A 579 5.32 6.30 -31.10
N LEU A 580 5.01 6.97 -32.21
CA LEU A 580 5.90 7.20 -33.34
C LEU A 580 7.34 7.52 -32.90
N TRP A 581 7.52 8.40 -31.91
CA TRP A 581 8.86 8.80 -31.45
C TRP A 581 9.61 7.64 -30.77
N ASP A 582 8.92 6.84 -29.96
CA ASP A 582 9.51 5.64 -29.37
C ASP A 582 9.85 4.58 -30.41
N HIS A 583 9.04 4.44 -31.45
CA HIS A 583 9.36 3.55 -32.56
C HIS A 583 10.56 4.05 -33.38
N LEU A 584 10.64 5.34 -33.65
CA LEU A 584 11.75 5.95 -34.40
C LEU A 584 13.08 5.84 -33.66
N PHE A 585 13.06 5.99 -32.33
CA PHE A 585 14.26 6.00 -31.50
C PHE A 585 14.51 4.69 -30.73
N GLY A 586 13.73 3.64 -31.02
CA GLY A 586 13.95 2.30 -30.47
C GLY A 586 13.64 2.16 -28.97
N THR A 587 12.80 3.02 -28.41
CA THR A 587 12.39 2.98 -26.99
C THR A 587 10.97 2.45 -26.79
N TRP A 588 10.33 1.92 -27.84
CA TRP A 588 9.02 1.29 -27.74
C TRP A 588 9.12 -0.11 -27.14
N ARG A 589 8.30 -0.41 -26.13
CA ARG A 589 8.15 -1.75 -25.56
C ARG A 589 6.68 -2.10 -25.33
N PRO A 590 6.23 -3.30 -25.75
CA PRO A 590 4.89 -3.74 -25.47
C PRO A 590 4.74 -4.04 -23.97
N TYR A 591 3.67 -3.51 -23.38
CA TYR A 591 3.24 -3.89 -22.04
C TYR A 591 1.84 -4.47 -22.11
N GLN A 592 1.63 -5.55 -21.37
CA GLN A 592 0.32 -6.18 -21.25
C GLN A 592 -0.08 -6.19 -19.79
N LYS A 593 -1.13 -5.43 -19.45
CA LYS A 593 -1.75 -5.53 -18.14
C LYS A 593 -2.28 -6.96 -17.97
N THR A 594 -1.76 -7.69 -16.99
CA THR A 594 -2.27 -9.03 -16.64
C THR A 594 -3.60 -8.89 -15.89
N ASP A 595 -4.50 -9.86 -16.04
CA ASP A 595 -5.79 -9.89 -15.33
C ASP A 595 -5.61 -10.30 -13.85
N SER A 596 -4.52 -9.88 -13.22
CA SER A 596 -4.23 -10.13 -11.79
C SER A 596 -5.27 -9.48 -10.86
N ASP A 597 -6.04 -8.51 -11.37
CA ASP A 597 -7.28 -8.02 -10.78
C ASP A 597 -8.45 -8.94 -11.18
N ARG A 598 -8.77 -10.00 -10.41
CA ARG A 598 -10.02 -10.76 -10.65
C ARG A 598 -11.18 -9.79 -10.49
N LEU A 599 -11.90 -9.50 -11.58
CA LEU A 599 -13.16 -8.79 -11.52
C LEU A 599 -14.08 -9.50 -10.53
N LEU A 600 -14.71 -8.74 -9.64
CA LEU A 600 -15.69 -9.29 -8.73
C LEU A 600 -16.82 -9.93 -9.54
N PRO A 601 -17.22 -11.19 -9.25
CA PRO A 601 -18.30 -11.87 -9.97
C PRO A 601 -19.51 -10.95 -10.17
N ALA A 602 -19.89 -10.73 -11.42
CA ALA A 602 -20.82 -9.65 -11.79
C ALA A 602 -22.20 -9.73 -11.10
N LYS A 603 -22.65 -10.94 -10.74
CA LYS A 603 -23.97 -11.19 -10.13
C LYS A 603 -23.93 -11.47 -8.62
N GLN A 604 -22.76 -11.71 -8.04
CA GLN A 604 -22.67 -12.10 -6.64
C GLN A 604 -22.78 -10.85 -5.73
N GLN A 605 -23.72 -10.90 -4.80
CA GLN A 605 -23.93 -9.90 -3.77
C GLN A 605 -24.58 -10.57 -2.55
N ASP A 606 -23.75 -11.05 -1.64
CA ASP A 606 -24.18 -11.87 -0.50
C ASP A 606 -24.71 -11.01 0.66
N PHE A 607 -24.18 -9.80 0.79
CA PHE A 607 -24.48 -8.89 1.90
C PHE A 607 -24.70 -7.45 1.43
N VAL A 608 -25.73 -6.80 1.98
CA VAL A 608 -25.98 -5.36 1.75
C VAL A 608 -26.05 -4.62 3.08
N PHE A 609 -25.23 -3.59 3.23
CA PHE A 609 -25.34 -2.63 4.32
C PHE A 609 -26.13 -1.41 3.84
N ILE A 610 -27.31 -1.19 4.40
CA ILE A 610 -28.21 -0.11 3.99
C ILE A 610 -27.77 1.19 4.68
N GLY A 611 -27.09 2.04 3.92
CA GLY A 611 -26.58 3.33 4.35
C GLY A 611 -27.60 4.47 4.25
N HIS A 612 -27.20 5.66 4.69
CA HIS A 612 -28.01 6.87 4.66
C HIS A 612 -27.12 8.08 4.37
N ASN A 613 -27.71 9.16 3.85
CA ASN A 613 -26.99 10.42 3.70
C ASN A 613 -27.07 11.26 5.00
N ALA A 614 -25.93 11.78 5.48
CA ALA A 614 -25.84 12.62 6.67
C ALA A 614 -25.70 14.13 6.38
N GLY A 615 -25.70 14.56 5.11
CA GLY A 615 -25.61 15.97 4.74
C GLY A 615 -24.72 16.19 3.52
N LEU A 616 -24.47 17.45 3.19
CA LEU A 616 -23.62 17.83 2.08
C LEU A 616 -22.16 17.51 2.39
N ALA A 617 -21.75 17.71 3.65
CA ALA A 617 -20.42 17.34 4.13
C ALA A 617 -20.10 15.86 3.86
N HIS A 618 -21.05 14.97 4.16
CA HIS A 618 -20.94 13.53 3.88
C HIS A 618 -20.90 13.24 2.38
N PHE A 619 -21.78 13.88 1.61
CA PHE A 619 -21.84 13.67 0.16
C PHE A 619 -20.52 14.00 -0.55
N LEU A 620 -19.79 15.02 -0.09
CA LEU A 620 -18.47 15.38 -0.61
C LEU A 620 -17.34 14.41 -0.23
N THR A 621 -17.59 13.49 0.71
CA THR A 621 -16.68 12.40 1.06
C THR A 621 -17.02 11.10 0.33
N CYS A 622 -18.06 11.07 -0.50
CA CYS A 622 -18.33 9.89 -1.33
C CYS A 622 -17.35 9.87 -2.52
N PRO A 623 -16.67 8.74 -2.78
CA PRO A 623 -15.66 8.63 -3.82
C PRO A 623 -16.21 8.79 -5.24
N GLU A 624 -17.52 8.59 -5.44
CA GLU A 624 -18.19 8.93 -6.70
C GLU A 624 -18.07 10.42 -7.08
N TRP A 625 -17.83 11.30 -6.10
CA TRP A 625 -17.62 12.73 -6.29
C TRP A 625 -16.18 13.16 -6.06
N ASP A 626 -15.54 12.61 -5.04
CA ASP A 626 -14.13 12.88 -4.75
C ASP A 626 -13.43 11.66 -4.13
N VAL A 627 -12.76 10.87 -4.97
CA VAL A 627 -11.98 9.70 -4.55
C VAL A 627 -10.88 10.04 -3.54
N TYR A 628 -10.41 11.29 -3.49
CA TYR A 628 -9.40 11.75 -2.55
C TYR A 628 -9.94 12.10 -1.16
N ALA A 629 -11.26 12.31 -1.03
CA ALA A 629 -11.91 12.71 0.21
C ALA A 629 -12.62 11.54 0.93
N ALA A 630 -12.47 10.31 0.42
CA ALA A 630 -13.15 9.13 0.95
C ALA A 630 -12.66 8.70 2.34
N TYR A 631 -11.42 9.06 2.71
CA TYR A 631 -10.78 8.70 3.97
C TYR A 631 -10.32 9.93 4.76
N GLY A 632 -10.06 9.73 6.05
CA GLY A 632 -9.65 10.80 6.96
C GLY A 632 -10.84 11.46 7.66
N PRO A 633 -10.63 12.54 8.43
CA PRO A 633 -11.63 13.07 9.36
C PRO A 633 -12.87 13.64 8.67
N PHE A 634 -14.06 13.45 9.28
CA PHE A 634 -15.31 14.01 8.79
C PHE A 634 -15.30 15.55 8.91
N ARG A 635 -15.31 16.24 7.77
CA ARG A 635 -15.26 17.72 7.71
C ARG A 635 -16.67 18.30 7.58
N THR A 636 -17.09 19.09 8.57
CA THR A 636 -18.33 19.88 8.49
C THR A 636 -18.07 21.28 7.94
N PHE A 637 -19.07 21.89 7.29
CA PHE A 637 -19.01 23.29 6.89
C PHE A 637 -19.09 24.22 8.11
N LYS A 638 -17.93 24.69 8.58
CA LYS A 638 -17.80 25.50 9.81
C LYS A 638 -18.73 26.72 9.87
N TYR A 639 -19.06 27.31 8.73
CA TYR A 639 -19.84 28.55 8.63
C TYR A 639 -21.22 28.39 7.95
N LEU A 640 -21.59 27.18 7.53
CA LEU A 640 -22.89 26.92 6.90
C LEU A 640 -23.88 26.41 7.96
N PRO A 641 -25.00 27.11 8.22
CA PRO A 641 -26.02 26.60 9.15
C PRO A 641 -26.59 25.26 8.67
N TYR A 642 -26.74 24.30 9.58
CA TYR A 642 -27.26 22.96 9.27
C TYR A 642 -28.65 23.00 8.64
N GLU A 643 -29.49 23.97 9.02
CA GLU A 643 -30.81 24.16 8.44
C GLU A 643 -30.74 24.46 6.94
N VAL A 644 -29.77 25.28 6.53
CA VAL A 644 -29.53 25.63 5.12
C VAL A 644 -28.95 24.43 4.39
N GLU A 645 -27.95 23.77 4.97
CA GLU A 645 -27.35 22.56 4.41
C GLU A 645 -28.41 21.47 4.17
N PHE A 646 -29.25 21.20 5.17
CA PHE A 646 -30.27 20.17 5.10
C PHE A 646 -31.40 20.53 4.14
N LEU A 647 -31.75 21.81 4.01
CA LEU A 647 -32.71 22.27 3.02
C LEU A 647 -32.18 22.05 1.60
N PHE A 648 -30.91 22.40 1.37
CA PHE A 648 -30.23 22.17 0.09
C PHE A 648 -30.15 20.67 -0.23
N CYS A 649 -29.75 19.85 0.74
CA CYS A 649 -29.77 18.39 0.60
C CYS A 649 -31.17 17.86 0.29
N ASN A 650 -32.20 18.38 0.94
CA ASN A 650 -33.58 17.98 0.69
C ASN A 650 -34.07 18.37 -0.71
N MET A 651 -33.64 19.51 -1.25
CA MET A 651 -33.89 19.91 -2.63
C MET A 651 -33.20 18.96 -3.60
N LEU A 652 -31.89 18.74 -3.44
CA LEU A 652 -31.13 17.80 -4.27
C LEU A 652 -31.70 16.39 -4.20
N GLY A 653 -32.00 15.90 -2.99
CA GLY A 653 -32.61 14.59 -2.79
C GLY A 653 -33.99 14.47 -3.44
N ALA A 654 -34.76 15.56 -3.51
CA ALA A 654 -36.03 15.56 -4.24
C ALA A 654 -35.82 15.41 -5.76
N ILE A 655 -34.80 16.08 -6.32
CA ILE A 655 -34.43 15.96 -7.73
C ILE A 655 -33.89 14.55 -8.02
N CYS A 656 -32.97 14.03 -7.21
CA CYS A 656 -32.41 12.68 -7.39
C CYS A 656 -33.49 11.61 -7.38
N ARG A 657 -34.51 11.74 -6.52
CA ARG A 657 -35.65 10.81 -6.44
C ARG A 657 -36.55 10.77 -7.66
N LEU A 658 -36.41 11.71 -8.60
CA LEU A 658 -37.08 11.62 -9.90
C LEU A 658 -36.46 10.55 -10.81
N PHE A 659 -35.20 10.18 -10.56
CA PHE A 659 -34.42 9.29 -11.42
C PHE A 659 -33.96 8.01 -10.70
N MET A 660 -33.82 8.03 -9.36
CA MET A 660 -33.35 6.88 -8.58
C MET A 660 -33.90 6.87 -7.15
N SER A 661 -34.17 5.68 -6.62
CA SER A 661 -34.62 5.49 -5.22
C SER A 661 -33.45 5.26 -4.24
N ALA A 662 -32.33 4.74 -4.73
CA ALA A 662 -31.11 4.49 -3.99
C ALA A 662 -29.89 4.61 -4.90
N TYR A 663 -28.72 4.82 -4.30
CA TYR A 663 -27.43 4.78 -4.97
C TYR A 663 -26.52 3.75 -4.29
N THR A 664 -25.70 3.08 -5.09
CA THR A 664 -24.75 2.07 -4.62
C THR A 664 -23.40 2.70 -4.34
N CYS A 665 -22.65 2.13 -3.39
CA CYS A 665 -21.20 2.34 -3.26
C CYS A 665 -20.45 1.16 -3.91
N SER A 666 -19.11 1.16 -3.81
CA SER A 666 -18.28 0.07 -4.31
C SER A 666 -18.62 -1.29 -3.69
N ARG A 667 -18.42 -2.36 -4.47
CA ARG A 667 -18.43 -3.73 -3.94
C ARG A 667 -17.09 -4.04 -3.27
N TYR A 668 -17.16 -4.85 -2.22
CA TYR A 668 -15.98 -5.29 -1.47
C TYR A 668 -16.07 -6.78 -1.16
N VAL A 669 -14.90 -7.43 -1.08
CA VAL A 669 -14.78 -8.84 -0.71
C VAL A 669 -14.72 -8.94 0.82
N ILE A 670 -15.45 -9.91 1.34
CA ILE A 670 -15.49 -10.28 2.75
C ILE A 670 -14.86 -11.67 2.88
N ASN A 671 -13.79 -11.77 3.66
CA ASN A 671 -13.11 -13.03 3.98
C ASN A 671 -12.83 -13.90 2.73
N ASP A 672 -12.36 -13.28 1.65
CA ASP A 672 -12.00 -13.89 0.37
C ASP A 672 -13.09 -14.69 -0.38
N LYS A 673 -14.33 -14.69 0.12
CA LYS A 673 -15.41 -15.54 -0.41
C LYS A 673 -16.68 -14.76 -0.72
N LEU A 674 -17.13 -13.93 0.21
CA LEU A 674 -18.42 -13.25 0.11
C LEU A 674 -18.24 -11.86 -0.49
N ILE A 675 -19.29 -11.32 -1.12
CA ILE A 675 -19.30 -9.97 -1.69
C ILE A 675 -20.32 -9.11 -0.95
N GLY A 676 -19.83 -8.03 -0.36
CA GLY A 676 -20.64 -7.01 0.29
C GLY A 676 -20.77 -5.74 -0.54
N ARG A 677 -21.82 -4.97 -0.28
CA ARG A 677 -22.00 -3.62 -0.84
C ARG A 677 -22.72 -2.71 0.16
N VAL A 678 -22.38 -1.42 0.16
CA VAL A 678 -23.20 -0.39 0.82
C VAL A 678 -24.18 0.19 -0.19
N ILE A 679 -25.46 0.29 0.18
CA ILE A 679 -26.50 0.91 -0.65
C ILE A 679 -27.24 1.96 0.17
N CYS A 680 -27.22 3.20 -0.31
CA CYS A 680 -27.83 4.33 0.36
C CYS A 680 -29.17 4.66 -0.28
N ILE A 681 -30.25 4.62 0.49
CA ILE A 681 -31.53 5.16 0.05
C ILE A 681 -31.41 6.67 -0.16
N CYS A 682 -32.08 7.22 -1.16
CA CYS A 682 -32.03 8.65 -1.50
C CYS A 682 -32.87 9.51 -0.52
N ARG A 683 -32.70 9.28 0.78
CA ARG A 683 -33.29 10.04 1.89
C ARG A 683 -32.25 10.99 2.47
N THR A 684 -32.73 12.11 2.96
CA THR A 684 -31.94 13.26 3.40
C THR A 684 -32.08 13.45 4.92
N PRO A 685 -31.22 14.23 5.59
CA PRO A 685 -31.32 14.42 7.04
C PRO A 685 -32.71 14.87 7.52
N ILE A 686 -33.43 15.67 6.74
CA ILE A 686 -34.80 16.10 7.06
C ILE A 686 -35.78 14.92 7.16
N ASP A 687 -35.58 13.87 6.35
CA ASP A 687 -36.42 12.66 6.36
C ASP A 687 -36.26 11.86 7.67
N TYR A 688 -35.08 11.91 8.29
CA TYR A 688 -34.79 11.25 9.57
C TYR A 688 -35.09 12.11 10.81
N ILE A 689 -35.32 13.42 10.63
CA ILE A 689 -35.67 14.34 11.72
C ILE A 689 -37.19 14.52 11.85
N LYS A 690 -37.95 14.47 10.74
CA LYS A 690 -39.39 14.75 10.73
C LYS A 690 -40.21 13.47 10.89
N PRO A 691 -40.96 13.28 12.00
CA PRO A 691 -41.75 12.07 12.23
C PRO A 691 -42.75 11.73 11.13
N SER A 692 -43.34 12.75 10.49
CA SER A 692 -44.28 12.56 9.37
C SER A 692 -43.66 11.90 8.13
N ARG A 693 -42.34 11.78 8.06
CA ARG A 693 -41.61 11.16 6.95
C ARG A 693 -41.09 9.75 7.27
N TYR A 694 -41.13 9.31 8.53
CA TYR A 694 -40.57 8.03 8.98
C TYR A 694 -41.15 6.82 8.25
N ALA A 695 -42.48 6.80 8.05
CA ALA A 695 -43.15 5.72 7.33
C ALA A 695 -42.61 5.57 5.89
N ARG A 696 -42.24 6.67 5.23
CA ARG A 696 -41.66 6.63 3.87
C ARG A 696 -40.24 6.09 3.87
N VAL A 697 -39.44 6.47 4.87
CA VAL A 697 -38.07 5.93 5.03
C VAL A 697 -38.12 4.41 5.23
N ASN A 698 -38.96 3.93 6.15
CA ASN A 698 -39.09 2.49 6.42
C ASN A 698 -39.61 1.72 5.20
N LYS A 699 -40.56 2.30 4.45
CA LYS A 699 -41.06 1.72 3.20
C LYS A 699 -39.93 1.57 2.17
N ASP A 700 -39.14 2.61 1.92
CA ASP A 700 -38.04 2.56 0.96
C ASP A 700 -36.96 1.52 1.35
N ILE A 701 -36.69 1.34 2.65
CA ILE A 701 -35.76 0.31 3.14
C ILE A 701 -36.24 -1.09 2.73
N VAL A 702 -37.52 -1.39 2.95
CA VAL A 702 -38.09 -2.71 2.61
C VAL A 702 -38.19 -2.91 1.09
N GLU A 703 -38.55 -1.86 0.34
CA GLU A 703 -38.54 -1.89 -1.13
C GLU A 703 -37.12 -2.12 -1.68
N LEU A 704 -36.10 -1.53 -1.07
CA LEU A 704 -34.71 -1.80 -1.42
C LEU A 704 -34.35 -3.26 -1.17
N MET A 705 -34.68 -3.82 0.01
CA MET A 705 -34.43 -5.23 0.32
C MET A 705 -35.09 -6.15 -0.72
N ARG A 706 -36.33 -5.84 -1.11
CA ARG A 706 -37.03 -6.56 -2.17
C ARG A 706 -36.30 -6.51 -3.50
N SER A 707 -35.90 -5.32 -3.93
CA SER A 707 -35.15 -5.13 -5.17
C SER A 707 -33.80 -5.88 -5.16
N GLN A 708 -33.09 -5.90 -4.04
CA GLN A 708 -31.81 -6.60 -3.94
C GLN A 708 -31.97 -8.13 -3.94
N TYR A 709 -33.01 -8.64 -3.29
CA TYR A 709 -33.35 -10.07 -3.38
C TYR A 709 -33.72 -10.47 -4.81
N ASP A 710 -34.58 -9.70 -5.49
CA ASP A 710 -35.06 -10.01 -6.84
C ASP A 710 -33.92 -9.98 -7.88
N ASN A 711 -32.99 -9.01 -7.76
CA ASN A 711 -31.89 -8.84 -8.71
C ASN A 711 -30.67 -9.75 -8.44
N HIS A 712 -30.35 -10.02 -7.18
CA HIS A 712 -29.09 -10.68 -6.80
C HIS A 712 -29.26 -11.87 -5.84
N GLY A 713 -30.47 -12.14 -5.34
CA GLY A 713 -30.71 -13.16 -4.33
C GLY A 713 -30.17 -12.80 -2.94
N THR A 714 -29.81 -11.54 -2.68
CA THR A 714 -29.27 -11.08 -1.39
C THR A 714 -30.27 -11.34 -0.25
N LYS A 715 -29.84 -12.04 0.80
CA LYS A 715 -30.68 -12.36 1.98
C LYS A 715 -30.26 -11.62 3.24
N CYS A 716 -29.02 -11.15 3.32
CA CYS A 716 -28.43 -10.59 4.53
C CYS A 716 -28.34 -9.06 4.43
N PHE A 717 -29.03 -8.36 5.34
CA PHE A 717 -29.10 -6.90 5.34
C PHE A 717 -28.71 -6.30 6.69
N GLY A 718 -27.71 -5.40 6.66
CA GLY A 718 -27.34 -4.57 7.80
C GLY A 718 -27.97 -3.17 7.72
N LEU A 719 -28.27 -2.56 8.86
CA LEU A 719 -28.83 -1.20 8.94
C LEU A 719 -27.80 -0.18 9.46
N GLY A 720 -27.49 0.84 8.65
CA GLY A 720 -26.69 2.00 9.05
C GLY A 720 -27.37 2.87 10.12
N ASN A 721 -26.61 3.69 10.84
CA ASN A 721 -27.03 4.37 12.08
C ASN A 721 -28.43 5.03 12.01
N LEU A 722 -28.66 5.97 11.08
CA LEU A 722 -29.98 6.63 10.96
C LEU A 722 -31.10 5.68 10.54
N ASN A 723 -30.79 4.59 9.81
CA ASN A 723 -31.77 3.58 9.38
C ASN A 723 -32.18 2.62 10.51
N LYS A 724 -31.59 2.72 11.70
CA LYS A 724 -31.94 1.94 12.90
C LYS A 724 -32.17 2.82 14.12
N MET A 725 -32.61 4.06 13.93
CA MET A 725 -32.95 4.93 15.06
C MET A 725 -34.16 4.42 15.83
N LYS A 726 -34.13 4.54 17.15
CA LYS A 726 -35.25 4.15 18.02
C LYS A 726 -36.56 4.85 17.63
N GLN A 727 -36.50 6.15 17.34
CA GLN A 727 -37.69 6.93 16.93
C GLN A 727 -38.23 6.55 15.55
N LEU A 728 -37.38 5.98 14.68
CA LEU A 728 -37.74 5.64 13.30
C LEU A 728 -38.41 4.27 13.21
N ASN A 729 -37.81 3.26 13.85
CA ASN A 729 -38.22 1.85 13.71
C ASN A 729 -37.84 0.98 14.92
N ASP A 730 -37.72 1.59 16.10
CA ASP A 730 -37.36 0.93 17.37
C ASP A 730 -36.04 0.11 17.31
N GLY A 731 -35.07 0.61 16.53
CA GLY A 731 -33.78 -0.06 16.35
C GLY A 731 -33.90 -1.32 15.49
N GLY A 732 -34.54 -1.18 14.33
CA GLY A 732 -34.68 -2.22 13.31
C GLY A 732 -35.87 -3.16 13.50
N GLN A 733 -36.53 -3.16 14.67
CA GLN A 733 -37.62 -4.09 14.96
C GLN A 733 -38.77 -3.96 13.96
N LEU A 734 -39.21 -2.72 13.71
CA LEU A 734 -40.30 -2.47 12.75
C LEU A 734 -39.91 -2.90 11.32
N ILE A 735 -38.63 -2.80 10.93
CA ILE A 735 -38.18 -3.29 9.61
C ILE A 735 -38.27 -4.81 9.53
N SER A 736 -37.80 -5.51 10.56
CA SER A 736 -37.94 -6.97 10.65
C SER A 736 -39.41 -7.41 10.58
N ASP A 737 -40.29 -6.73 11.30
CA ASP A 737 -41.73 -7.02 11.30
C ASP A 737 -42.35 -6.76 9.92
N MET A 738 -41.98 -5.65 9.26
CA MET A 738 -42.43 -5.33 7.90
C MET A 738 -41.97 -6.37 6.89
N VAL A 739 -40.73 -6.86 6.98
CA VAL A 739 -40.21 -7.93 6.10
C VAL A 739 -40.96 -9.23 6.32
N LYS A 740 -41.28 -9.60 7.57
CA LYS A 740 -42.06 -10.80 7.91
C LYS A 740 -43.53 -10.69 7.49
N ALA A 741 -44.08 -9.48 7.47
CA ALA A 741 -45.44 -9.22 7.01
C ALA A 741 -45.55 -9.08 5.48
N ASP A 742 -44.44 -8.82 4.78
CA ASP A 742 -44.42 -8.60 3.35
C ASP A 742 -44.75 -9.90 2.58
N PRO A 743 -45.80 -9.92 1.73
CA PRO A 743 -46.22 -11.14 1.04
C PRO A 743 -45.15 -11.77 0.13
N TYR A 744 -44.22 -10.96 -0.39
CA TYR A 744 -43.16 -11.43 -1.27
C TYR A 744 -41.89 -11.85 -0.50
N LEU A 745 -41.55 -11.14 0.60
CA LEU A 745 -40.30 -11.38 1.34
C LEU A 745 -40.38 -12.42 2.46
N LYS A 746 -41.57 -12.63 3.04
CA LYS A 746 -41.75 -13.45 4.25
C LYS A 746 -41.14 -14.84 4.19
N ASP A 747 -41.16 -15.48 3.00
CA ASP A 747 -40.68 -16.86 2.79
C ASP A 747 -39.29 -16.92 2.15
N LYS A 748 -38.60 -15.78 2.00
CA LYS A 748 -37.31 -15.69 1.29
C LYS A 748 -36.08 -15.86 2.18
N GLY A 749 -36.30 -15.98 3.50
CA GLY A 749 -35.22 -16.13 4.48
C GLY A 749 -34.39 -14.85 4.66
N ILE A 750 -35.01 -13.68 4.49
CA ILE A 750 -34.35 -12.38 4.70
C ILE A 750 -33.94 -12.24 6.17
N ARG A 751 -32.77 -11.64 6.41
CA ARG A 751 -32.22 -11.36 7.75
C ARG A 751 -31.87 -9.89 7.90
N VAL A 752 -32.27 -9.31 9.03
CA VAL A 752 -32.05 -7.90 9.36
C VAL A 752 -31.19 -7.78 10.62
N TRP A 753 -30.09 -7.05 10.50
CA TRP A 753 -29.13 -6.86 11.59
C TRP A 753 -28.78 -5.39 11.83
N THR A 754 -28.61 -5.02 13.10
CA THR A 754 -28.09 -3.70 13.47
C THR A 754 -26.58 -3.70 13.70
N GLY A 755 -25.99 -4.83 14.11
CA GLY A 755 -24.59 -4.92 14.55
C GLY A 755 -24.29 -4.16 15.84
N ASP A 756 -25.32 -3.74 16.58
CA ASP A 756 -25.17 -3.04 17.86
C ASP A 756 -24.46 -3.93 18.89
N THR A 757 -24.61 -5.25 18.81
CA THR A 757 -23.92 -6.22 19.67
C THR A 757 -22.40 -6.10 19.58
N MET A 758 -21.85 -6.07 18.35
CA MET A 758 -20.41 -5.90 18.14
C MET A 758 -19.93 -4.50 18.57
N THR A 759 -20.80 -3.49 18.47
CA THR A 759 -20.50 -2.13 18.94
C THR A 759 -20.38 -2.08 20.45
N ALA A 760 -21.33 -2.68 21.18
CA ALA A 760 -21.26 -2.83 22.63
C ALA A 760 -20.00 -3.60 23.06
N ALA A 761 -19.68 -4.69 22.36
CA ALA A 761 -18.48 -5.49 22.61
C ALA A 761 -17.19 -4.68 22.45
N SER A 762 -17.07 -3.96 21.33
CA SER A 762 -15.92 -3.12 21.02
C SER A 762 -15.72 -2.02 22.06
N VAL A 763 -16.79 -1.31 22.45
CA VAL A 763 -16.75 -0.27 23.49
C VAL A 763 -16.31 -0.87 24.83
N TYR A 764 -16.94 -1.97 25.26
CA TYR A 764 -16.59 -2.65 26.52
C TYR A 764 -15.10 -3.02 26.57
N HIS A 765 -14.61 -3.72 25.54
CA HIS A 765 -13.21 -4.17 25.47
C HIS A 765 -12.21 -3.02 25.36
N GLN A 766 -12.58 -1.90 24.73
CA GLN A 766 -11.72 -0.72 24.66
C GLN A 766 -11.61 -0.01 26.02
N LEU A 767 -12.68 -0.01 26.82
CA LEU A 767 -12.68 0.57 28.16
C LEU A 767 -11.81 -0.25 29.12
N ILE A 768 -12.04 -1.56 29.21
CA ILE A 768 -11.27 -2.41 30.12
C ILE A 768 -9.79 -2.56 29.71
N GLY A 769 -9.48 -2.33 28.42
CA GLY A 769 -8.11 -2.32 27.90
C GLY A 769 -7.31 -1.05 28.24
N LEU A 770 -7.92 -0.04 28.87
CA LEU A 770 -7.21 1.18 29.26
C LEU A 770 -6.18 0.89 30.36
N PRO A 771 -4.97 1.48 30.28
CA PRO A 771 -3.96 1.32 31.32
C PRO A 771 -4.48 1.73 32.71
N GLY A 772 -4.52 0.76 33.63
CA GLY A 772 -4.99 0.98 35.00
C GLY A 772 -6.50 1.18 35.16
N PHE A 773 -7.32 0.66 34.23
CA PHE A 773 -8.78 0.71 34.32
C PHE A 773 -9.31 0.14 35.65
N ASP A 774 -8.70 -0.91 36.18
CA ASP A 774 -9.08 -1.52 37.47
C ASP A 774 -9.01 -0.56 38.67
N ARG A 775 -8.28 0.55 38.54
CA ARG A 775 -8.15 1.60 39.57
C ARG A 775 -9.14 2.75 39.37
N VAL A 776 -9.97 2.72 38.34
CA VAL A 776 -10.97 3.77 38.07
C VAL A 776 -12.15 3.61 39.02
N GLU A 777 -12.32 4.58 39.91
CA GLU A 777 -13.42 4.57 40.89
C GLU A 777 -14.79 4.87 40.27
N SER A 778 -14.82 5.76 39.26
CA SER A 778 -16.06 6.17 38.61
C SER A 778 -15.89 6.64 37.17
N ILE A 779 -16.92 6.38 36.36
CA ILE A 779 -17.04 6.88 34.98
C ILE A 779 -18.27 7.76 34.82
N PHE A 780 -18.18 8.75 33.93
CA PHE A 780 -19.32 9.54 33.48
C PHE A 780 -19.80 9.05 32.12
N PHE A 781 -21.08 8.76 31.96
CA PHE A 781 -21.63 8.15 30.75
C PHE A 781 -22.77 8.99 30.16
N VAL A 782 -22.58 9.48 28.95
CA VAL A 782 -23.62 10.13 28.15
C VAL A 782 -24.23 9.10 27.20
N GLY A 783 -25.54 8.85 27.29
CA GLY A 783 -26.23 7.90 26.40
C GLY A 783 -26.33 6.46 26.92
N ALA A 784 -26.11 6.22 28.21
CA ALA A 784 -26.25 4.88 28.82
C ALA A 784 -27.68 4.30 28.76
N ASN A 785 -28.70 5.12 28.51
CA ASN A 785 -30.08 4.67 28.34
C ASN A 785 -30.37 4.09 26.94
N GLY A 786 -29.43 4.22 26.00
CA GLY A 786 -29.51 3.54 24.71
C GLY A 786 -29.14 2.06 24.84
N LYS A 787 -29.54 1.25 23.87
CA LYS A 787 -29.31 -0.21 23.83
C LYS A 787 -27.84 -0.59 24.07
N ILE A 788 -26.93 0.04 23.32
CA ILE A 788 -25.47 -0.16 23.43
C ILE A 788 -24.97 0.24 24.83
N GLY A 789 -25.28 1.47 25.26
CA GLY A 789 -24.83 1.98 26.55
C GLY A 789 -25.35 1.16 27.73
N ASN A 790 -26.60 0.67 27.65
CA ASN A 790 -27.21 -0.16 28.68
C ASN A 790 -26.49 -1.50 28.79
N ALA A 791 -26.23 -2.18 27.67
CA ALA A 791 -25.50 -3.45 27.64
C ALA A 791 -24.07 -3.30 28.19
N VAL A 792 -23.35 -2.26 27.77
CA VAL A 792 -21.99 -1.95 28.25
C VAL A 792 -21.98 -1.69 29.75
N CYS A 793 -22.86 -0.81 30.25
CA CYS A 793 -22.94 -0.49 31.67
C CYS A 793 -23.32 -1.72 32.52
N THR A 794 -24.30 -2.51 32.08
CA THR A 794 -24.73 -3.73 32.78
C THR A 794 -23.58 -4.72 32.91
N HIS A 795 -22.83 -4.93 31.83
CA HIS A 795 -21.69 -5.85 31.85
C HIS A 795 -20.50 -5.31 32.66
N LEU A 796 -20.22 -4.01 32.60
CA LEU A 796 -19.21 -3.36 33.46
C LEU A 796 -19.55 -3.52 34.94
N LEU A 797 -20.80 -3.28 35.34
CA LEU A 797 -21.22 -3.41 36.75
C LEU A 797 -21.13 -4.85 37.26
N THR A 798 -21.35 -5.84 36.37
CA THR A 798 -21.21 -7.25 36.71
C THR A 798 -19.75 -7.67 36.87
N THR A 799 -18.87 -7.18 35.99
CA THR A 799 -17.44 -7.57 35.97
C THR A 799 -16.57 -6.73 36.90
N HIS A 800 -16.99 -5.51 37.21
CA HIS A 800 -16.28 -4.55 38.07
C HIS A 800 -17.25 -4.03 39.15
N PRO A 801 -17.56 -4.83 40.18
CA PRO A 801 -18.62 -4.54 41.15
C PRO A 801 -18.35 -3.30 42.03
N LYS A 802 -17.12 -2.77 42.04
CA LYS A 802 -16.73 -1.55 42.77
C LYS A 802 -16.88 -0.27 41.94
N LEU A 803 -17.07 -0.39 40.62
CA LEU A 803 -17.14 0.74 39.71
C LEU A 803 -18.46 1.51 39.90
N LYS A 804 -18.38 2.83 40.01
CA LYS A 804 -19.55 3.72 40.04
C LYS A 804 -19.79 4.36 38.67
N ILE A 805 -21.03 4.36 38.20
CA ILE A 805 -21.40 4.95 36.90
C ILE A 805 -22.34 6.13 37.12
N LYS A 806 -21.92 7.32 36.68
CA LYS A 806 -22.74 8.53 36.67
C LYS A 806 -23.32 8.72 35.27
N ILE A 807 -24.64 8.66 35.12
CA ILE A 807 -25.33 8.74 33.83
C ILE A 807 -25.90 10.15 33.63
N TYR A 808 -25.56 10.77 32.50
CA TYR A 808 -26.20 12.00 32.05
C TYR A 808 -27.53 11.69 31.35
N SER A 809 -28.64 11.81 32.08
CA SER A 809 -29.99 11.60 31.57
C SER A 809 -31.05 12.15 32.53
N LEU A 810 -32.23 12.49 31.98
CA LEU A 810 -33.44 12.80 32.76
C LEU A 810 -34.28 11.54 33.04
N SER A 811 -34.01 10.44 32.35
CA SER A 811 -34.76 9.19 32.48
C SER A 811 -33.90 8.14 33.17
N HIS A 812 -34.49 7.35 34.07
CA HIS A 812 -33.79 6.29 34.79
C HIS A 812 -34.15 4.96 34.14
N THR A 813 -33.14 4.25 33.59
CA THR A 813 -33.36 2.98 32.86
C THR A 813 -32.55 1.82 33.41
N LEU A 814 -31.46 2.10 34.12
CA LEU A 814 -30.66 1.14 34.87
C LEU A 814 -30.92 1.35 36.36
N ASP A 815 -31.43 0.32 37.01
CA ASP A 815 -31.64 0.25 38.46
C ASP A 815 -30.53 -0.59 39.09
N HIS A 816 -29.55 0.08 39.70
CA HIS A 816 -28.39 -0.55 40.33
C HIS A 816 -27.79 0.39 41.38
N PRO A 817 -27.35 -0.10 42.56
CA PRO A 817 -26.87 0.75 43.66
C PRO A 817 -25.64 1.61 43.30
N ASN A 818 -24.81 1.16 42.36
CA ASN A 818 -23.64 1.92 41.89
C ASN A 818 -23.93 2.89 40.73
N VAL A 819 -25.19 3.05 40.33
CA VAL A 819 -25.61 3.95 39.25
C VAL A 819 -26.29 5.18 39.83
N THR A 820 -25.88 6.36 39.38
CA THR A 820 -26.55 7.62 39.73
C THR A 820 -26.78 8.47 38.49
N TYR A 821 -27.78 9.34 38.52
CA TYR A 821 -28.16 10.18 37.38
C TYR A 821 -27.84 11.65 37.64
N THR A 822 -27.65 12.42 36.56
CA THR A 822 -27.52 13.89 36.59
C THR A 822 -28.06 14.50 35.30
N SER A 823 -28.57 15.71 35.41
CA SER A 823 -28.94 16.58 34.29
C SER A 823 -27.89 17.67 34.03
N ASP A 824 -26.87 17.78 34.88
CA ASP A 824 -25.76 18.72 34.68
C ASP A 824 -24.63 18.04 33.91
N LEU A 825 -24.27 18.64 32.78
CA LEU A 825 -23.19 18.13 31.94
C LEU A 825 -21.82 18.52 32.52
N SER A 826 -21.74 19.54 33.38
CA SER A 826 -20.48 19.97 34.01
C SER A 826 -19.87 18.89 34.90
N ASP A 827 -20.69 17.98 35.42
CA ASP A 827 -20.28 16.81 36.21
C ASP A 827 -19.25 15.93 35.50
N LEU A 828 -19.17 15.96 34.16
CA LEU A 828 -18.15 15.22 33.42
C LEU A 828 -16.72 15.55 33.89
N LEU A 829 -16.49 16.79 34.35
CA LEU A 829 -15.17 17.23 34.84
C LEU A 829 -14.76 16.54 36.14
N ASN A 830 -15.71 15.96 36.88
CA ASN A 830 -15.49 15.28 38.16
C ASN A 830 -15.10 13.79 38.01
N HIS A 831 -15.09 13.26 36.79
CA HIS A 831 -14.78 11.84 36.54
C HIS A 831 -13.54 11.72 35.66
N LYS A 832 -12.65 10.77 35.98
CA LYS A 832 -11.38 10.60 35.25
C LYS A 832 -11.61 10.18 33.78
N VAL A 833 -12.60 9.31 33.57
CA VAL A 833 -12.99 8.77 32.27
C VAL A 833 -14.45 9.15 31.97
N VAL A 834 -14.67 9.74 30.81
CA VAL A 834 -15.97 10.13 30.27
C VAL A 834 -16.23 9.31 29.02
N VAL A 835 -17.41 8.70 28.93
CA VAL A 835 -17.83 7.90 27.78
C VAL A 835 -19.03 8.58 27.10
N LEU A 836 -18.89 8.86 25.81
CA LEU A 836 -19.92 9.51 24.99
C LEU A 836 -20.51 8.50 24.00
N GLY A 837 -21.77 8.12 24.24
CA GLY A 837 -22.56 7.24 23.37
C GLY A 837 -23.77 7.92 22.73
N LYS A 838 -23.95 9.22 22.92
CA LYS A 838 -25.04 10.00 22.33
C LYS A 838 -24.55 11.39 21.94
N GLN A 839 -24.82 11.80 20.70
CA GLN A 839 -24.50 13.13 20.22
C GLN A 839 -25.27 14.19 21.01
N LEU A 840 -24.56 15.19 21.52
CA LEU A 840 -25.13 16.41 22.08
C LEU A 840 -24.70 17.62 21.25
N ALA A 841 -25.49 18.69 21.25
CA ALA A 841 -25.12 19.93 20.57
C ALA A 841 -23.83 20.52 21.19
N LEU A 842 -22.86 20.91 20.36
CA LEU A 842 -21.54 21.42 20.79
C LEU A 842 -21.65 22.58 21.80
N ARG A 843 -22.65 23.45 21.67
CA ARG A 843 -22.93 24.53 22.63
C ARG A 843 -23.15 24.06 24.07
N LYS A 844 -23.65 22.82 24.28
CA LYS A 844 -23.83 22.25 25.62
C LYS A 844 -22.48 21.95 26.26
N TYR A 845 -21.55 21.36 25.51
CA TYR A 845 -20.18 21.13 25.98
C TYR A 845 -19.45 22.46 26.23
N ALA A 846 -19.57 23.43 25.31
CA ALA A 846 -18.98 24.76 25.50
C ALA A 846 -19.47 25.41 26.80
N LYS A 847 -20.77 25.35 27.08
CA LYS A 847 -21.35 25.85 28.35
C LYS A 847 -20.85 25.08 29.57
N ALA A 848 -20.78 23.75 29.50
CA ALA A 848 -20.34 22.90 30.61
C ALA A 848 -18.84 23.08 30.94
N LEU A 849 -18.01 23.33 29.93
CA LEU A 849 -16.56 23.46 30.07
C LEU A 849 -16.10 24.89 30.37
N ALA A 850 -16.91 25.92 30.05
CA ALA A 850 -16.55 27.32 30.22
C ALA A 850 -16.00 27.68 31.62
N PRO A 851 -16.57 27.20 32.75
CA PRO A 851 -16.08 27.57 34.08
C PRO A 851 -14.67 27.09 34.41
N ALA A 852 -14.19 26.03 33.76
CA ALA A 852 -12.89 25.42 34.02
C ALA A 852 -11.84 25.74 32.94
N ARG A 853 -12.23 26.46 31.88
CA ARG A 853 -11.35 26.79 30.75
C ARG A 853 -10.26 27.77 31.21
N GLY A 854 -8.99 27.41 30.99
CA GLY A 854 -7.85 28.24 31.38
C GLY A 854 -7.37 28.09 32.84
N ALA A 855 -8.00 27.23 33.65
CA ALA A 855 -7.47 26.86 34.96
C ALA A 855 -6.10 26.16 34.81
N SER A 856 -5.21 26.36 35.79
CA SER A 856 -3.75 26.18 35.66
C SER A 856 -3.30 24.93 34.88
N SER A 857 -2.30 25.16 34.03
CA SER A 857 -1.81 24.25 33.00
C SER A 857 -0.43 23.67 33.31
N LYS A 858 0.01 23.72 34.58
CA LYS A 858 1.28 23.17 35.06
C LYS A 858 1.05 21.83 35.75
N LYS A 859 1.89 20.82 35.45
CA LYS A 859 1.86 19.46 36.02
C LYS A 859 1.99 19.43 37.56
N SER A 860 2.51 20.52 38.13
CA SER A 860 2.75 20.72 39.57
C SER A 860 1.60 21.38 40.33
N GLU A 861 0.54 21.86 39.65
CA GLU A 861 -0.59 22.53 40.28
C GLU A 861 -1.84 21.64 40.24
N LEU A 862 -2.62 21.60 41.33
CA LEU A 862 -3.89 20.86 41.36
C LEU A 862 -4.85 21.47 40.33
N THR A 863 -5.15 20.72 39.27
CA THR A 863 -6.20 21.10 38.32
C THR A 863 -7.57 21.02 39.03
N PRO A 864 -8.49 21.97 38.83
CA PRO A 864 -9.81 21.95 39.48
C PRO A 864 -10.76 20.87 38.93
N TYR A 865 -10.29 20.03 38.01
CA TYR A 865 -11.05 18.95 37.38
C TYR A 865 -10.27 17.64 37.32
N LYS A 866 -10.98 16.52 37.45
CA LYS A 866 -10.45 15.14 37.43
C LYS A 866 -10.41 14.52 36.03
N CYS A 867 -11.21 15.02 35.09
CA CYS A 867 -11.28 14.47 33.73
C CYS A 867 -9.92 14.45 33.03
N ARG A 868 -9.61 13.31 32.41
CA ARG A 868 -8.40 13.07 31.62
C ARG A 868 -8.71 12.52 30.24
N LEU A 869 -9.69 11.61 30.15
CA LEU A 869 -10.05 10.94 28.91
C LEU A 869 -11.54 11.10 28.62
N ILE A 870 -11.85 11.60 27.42
CA ILE A 870 -13.18 11.58 26.82
C ILE A 870 -13.14 10.56 25.67
N LEU A 871 -13.89 9.48 25.82
CA LEU A 871 -13.95 8.38 24.88
C LEU A 871 -15.30 8.41 24.17
N ASP A 872 -15.28 8.63 22.87
CA ASP A 872 -16.46 8.92 22.06
C ASP A 872 -16.68 7.86 20.97
N TYR A 873 -17.79 7.14 21.05
CA TYR A 873 -18.20 6.18 20.02
C TYR A 873 -19.41 6.66 19.20
N THR A 874 -19.73 7.96 19.26
CA THR A 874 -20.80 8.52 18.43
C THR A 874 -20.42 8.54 16.95
N VAL A 875 -21.42 8.37 16.09
CA VAL A 875 -21.25 8.37 14.63
C VAL A 875 -22.20 9.41 14.04
N PRO A 876 -21.69 10.49 13.43
CA PRO A 876 -20.27 10.81 13.22
C PRO A 876 -19.54 11.28 14.49
N TYR A 877 -18.25 10.99 14.56
CA TYR A 877 -17.37 11.58 15.58
C TYR A 877 -17.18 13.07 15.29
N ILE A 878 -17.53 13.93 16.26
CA ILE A 878 -17.34 15.37 16.15
C ILE A 878 -16.48 15.85 17.32
N PRO A 879 -15.26 16.36 17.07
CA PRO A 879 -14.37 16.84 18.12
C PRO A 879 -14.99 17.93 18.98
N ILE A 880 -14.81 17.84 20.30
CA ILE A 880 -15.21 18.88 21.25
C ILE A 880 -14.11 19.95 21.31
N ASP A 881 -14.49 21.23 21.35
CA ASP A 881 -13.52 22.32 21.57
C ASP A 881 -12.96 22.29 23.00
N LEU A 882 -11.78 21.68 23.12
CA LEU A 882 -11.00 21.60 24.35
C LEU A 882 -9.90 22.68 24.43
N THR A 883 -9.98 23.73 23.60
CA THR A 883 -9.02 24.85 23.66
C THR A 883 -8.97 25.42 25.08
N GLY A 884 -7.78 25.48 25.67
CA GLY A 884 -7.56 25.91 27.06
C GLY A 884 -7.50 24.77 28.10
N PHE A 885 -7.65 23.51 27.68
CA PHE A 885 -7.40 22.32 28.51
C PHE A 885 -6.14 21.60 28.00
N LYS A 886 -5.12 21.42 28.84
CA LYS A 886 -3.87 20.73 28.44
C LYS A 886 -3.83 19.24 28.78
N ASN A 887 -4.71 18.78 29.68
CA ASN A 887 -4.67 17.43 30.27
C ASN A 887 -5.94 16.61 30.00
N ILE A 888 -6.79 17.06 29.07
CA ILE A 888 -7.98 16.32 28.64
C ILE A 888 -7.76 15.91 27.20
N GLU A 889 -7.84 14.61 26.94
CA GLU A 889 -7.78 14.07 25.59
C GLU A 889 -9.17 13.58 25.17
N HIS A 890 -9.53 13.85 23.92
CA HIS A 890 -10.77 13.38 23.31
C HIS A 890 -10.42 12.41 22.19
N HIS A 891 -10.78 11.15 22.41
CA HIS A 891 -10.46 10.05 21.50
C HIS A 891 -11.74 9.43 20.97
N GLN A 892 -11.78 9.26 19.64
CA GLN A 892 -12.77 8.39 19.02
C GLN A 892 -12.44 6.92 19.34
N ILE A 893 -13.40 6.22 19.93
CA ILE A 893 -13.36 4.79 20.25
C ILE A 893 -14.41 4.03 19.44
N ALA A 894 -14.44 2.70 19.58
CA ALA A 894 -15.29 1.79 18.83
C ALA A 894 -15.03 1.89 17.31
N VAL A 895 -13.76 1.77 16.93
CA VAL A 895 -13.29 1.67 15.55
C VAL A 895 -12.39 0.44 15.47
N LEU A 896 -12.67 -0.45 14.53
CA LEU A 896 -11.91 -1.69 14.36
C LEU A 896 -10.90 -1.54 13.21
N GLU A 897 -9.70 -2.06 13.44
CA GLU A 897 -8.66 -2.17 12.42
C GLU A 897 -8.90 -3.40 11.54
N THR A 898 -8.75 -3.22 10.24
CA THR A 898 -8.92 -4.20 9.14
C THR A 898 -7.65 -4.26 8.29
N SER A 899 -6.51 -3.90 8.89
CA SER A 899 -5.23 -3.83 8.20
C SER A 899 -4.88 -5.20 7.57
N PRO A 900 -4.42 -5.25 6.31
CA PRO A 900 -4.01 -6.49 5.65
C PRO A 900 -2.88 -7.21 6.38
N ASN A 901 -2.10 -6.49 7.21
CA ASN A 901 -1.02 -7.10 7.99
C ASN A 901 -1.55 -7.85 9.24
N THR A 902 -2.82 -7.67 9.61
CA THR A 902 -3.43 -8.28 10.82
C THR A 902 -4.72 -9.04 10.52
N SER A 903 -5.33 -8.87 9.34
CA SER A 903 -6.63 -9.47 9.01
C SER A 903 -6.89 -9.49 7.48
N ASN A 904 -7.33 -10.64 6.96
CA ASN A 904 -7.88 -10.79 5.60
C ASN A 904 -9.40 -10.47 5.54
N PHE A 905 -9.94 -9.81 6.56
CA PHE A 905 -11.39 -9.65 6.74
C PHE A 905 -12.07 -8.91 5.58
N LEU A 906 -11.42 -7.90 4.98
CA LEU A 906 -11.98 -7.13 3.85
C LEU A 906 -10.93 -6.82 2.78
N LYS A 907 -11.35 -6.91 1.51
CA LYS A 907 -10.60 -6.44 0.32
C LYS A 907 -11.50 -5.58 -0.58
N GLY A 908 -10.90 -4.69 -1.38
CA GLY A 908 -11.61 -3.73 -2.24
C GLY A 908 -11.91 -2.38 -1.55
N HIS A 909 -12.36 -1.40 -2.32
CA HIS A 909 -12.68 -0.05 -1.82
C HIS A 909 -13.83 -0.12 -0.83
N PHE A 910 -13.52 0.23 0.41
CA PHE A 910 -14.50 0.23 1.49
C PHE A 910 -14.89 1.66 1.79
N ASP A 911 -15.97 2.10 1.17
CA ASP A 911 -16.42 3.47 1.20
C ASP A 911 -17.37 3.66 2.39
N ILE A 912 -16.83 3.68 3.62
CA ILE A 912 -17.57 4.23 4.77
C ILE A 912 -17.17 5.69 4.94
N GLY A 913 -17.96 6.57 4.34
CA GLY A 913 -17.81 8.03 4.42
C GLY A 913 -18.19 8.64 5.77
N PHE A 914 -17.51 8.30 6.86
CA PHE A 914 -17.79 8.91 8.18
C PHE A 914 -16.56 9.18 9.03
N GLY A 915 -15.44 9.53 8.41
CA GLY A 915 -14.28 9.96 9.18
C GLY A 915 -13.28 8.83 9.49
N LEU A 916 -13.34 7.71 8.77
CA LEU A 916 -12.49 6.55 9.01
C LEU A 916 -11.27 6.53 8.10
N GLU A 917 -10.18 5.96 8.58
CA GLU A 917 -8.99 5.67 7.77
C GLU A 917 -9.23 4.45 6.87
N GLN A 918 -8.39 4.28 5.84
CA GLN A 918 -8.56 3.24 4.82
C GLN A 918 -8.69 1.81 5.35
N HIS A 919 -8.05 1.51 6.47
CA HIS A 919 -8.06 0.19 7.10
C HIS A 919 -8.96 0.14 8.34
N GLN A 920 -9.99 0.98 8.43
CA GLN A 920 -10.88 1.02 9.57
C GLN A 920 -12.34 0.70 9.18
N ILE A 921 -13.07 0.14 10.14
CA ILE A 921 -14.50 -0.16 10.02
C ILE A 921 -15.22 0.14 11.33
N TYR A 922 -16.46 0.61 11.25
CA TYR A 922 -17.31 0.68 12.44
C TYR A 922 -17.77 -0.72 12.89
N PRO A 923 -17.75 -0.99 14.21
CA PRO A 923 -18.22 -2.25 14.77
C PRO A 923 -19.63 -2.65 14.33
N CYS A 924 -20.54 -1.70 14.12
CA CYS A 924 -21.90 -2.01 13.66
C CYS A 924 -21.96 -2.62 12.26
N HIS A 925 -21.10 -2.15 11.36
CA HIS A 925 -20.96 -2.74 10.03
C HIS A 925 -20.23 -4.09 10.14
N ALA A 926 -19.11 -4.15 10.87
CA ALA A 926 -18.38 -5.38 11.10
C ALA A 926 -19.25 -6.50 11.72
N GLY A 927 -20.11 -6.16 12.69
CA GLY A 927 -21.02 -7.11 13.32
C GLY A 927 -22.01 -7.74 12.34
N CYS A 928 -22.56 -6.95 11.42
CA CYS A 928 -23.44 -7.46 10.36
C CYS A 928 -22.68 -8.41 9.41
N ILE A 929 -21.41 -8.09 9.12
CA ILE A 929 -20.54 -8.96 8.30
C ILE A 929 -20.23 -10.27 9.03
N ILE A 930 -19.90 -10.21 10.33
CA ILE A 930 -19.66 -11.40 11.16
C ILE A 930 -20.91 -12.28 11.21
N ASN A 931 -22.11 -11.70 11.37
CA ASN A 931 -23.36 -12.45 11.29
C ASN A 931 -23.55 -13.15 9.93
N THR A 932 -23.12 -12.49 8.83
CA THR A 932 -23.14 -13.10 7.49
C THR A 932 -22.19 -14.30 7.42
N LEU A 933 -20.95 -14.13 7.87
CA LEU A 933 -19.90 -15.15 7.80
C LEU A 933 -20.20 -16.40 8.63
N TYR A 934 -20.81 -16.20 9.80
CA TYR A 934 -21.22 -17.29 10.69
C TYR A 934 -22.68 -17.71 10.50
N GLU A 935 -23.30 -17.31 9.38
CA GLU A 935 -24.63 -17.73 8.94
C GLU A 935 -25.71 -17.60 10.03
N ARG A 936 -25.74 -16.46 10.74
CA ARG A 936 -26.72 -16.24 11.82
C ARG A 936 -28.14 -16.38 11.26
N ASP A 937 -28.89 -17.31 11.82
CA ASP A 937 -30.24 -17.67 11.38
C ASP A 937 -31.35 -16.80 11.99
N THR A 938 -31.00 -15.89 12.90
CA THR A 938 -31.90 -14.97 13.59
C THR A 938 -31.61 -13.51 13.25
N ASP A 939 -32.64 -12.67 13.34
CA ASP A 939 -32.47 -11.21 13.28
C ASP A 939 -31.70 -10.71 14.52
N GLU A 940 -31.00 -9.60 14.36
CA GLU A 940 -30.26 -8.89 15.42
C GLU A 940 -30.87 -7.49 15.46
N VAL A 941 -32.04 -7.42 16.08
CA VAL A 941 -32.85 -6.22 16.30
C VAL A 941 -33.34 -6.24 17.75
N GLY A 942 -33.79 -5.09 18.26
CA GLY A 942 -34.24 -5.03 19.67
C GLY A 942 -33.10 -4.83 20.66
N GLU A 943 -33.22 -5.40 21.87
CA GLU A 943 -32.25 -5.25 22.96
C GLU A 943 -31.04 -6.20 22.82
N ILE A 944 -29.90 -5.82 23.39
CA ILE A 944 -28.63 -6.54 23.24
C ILE A 944 -28.45 -7.60 24.34
N CYS A 945 -28.13 -8.83 23.96
CA CYS A 945 -27.74 -9.88 24.90
C CYS A 945 -26.24 -9.79 25.24
N VAL A 946 -25.90 -9.76 26.54
CA VAL A 946 -24.50 -9.69 27.01
C VAL A 946 -23.69 -10.93 26.62
N LYS A 947 -24.31 -12.13 26.58
CA LYS A 947 -23.63 -13.36 26.15
C LYS A 947 -23.26 -13.31 24.66
N ASP A 948 -24.15 -12.77 23.84
CA ASP A 948 -23.89 -12.55 22.41
C ASP A 948 -22.77 -11.53 22.20
N MET A 949 -22.68 -10.51 23.06
CA MET A 949 -21.60 -9.51 23.03
C MET A 949 -20.21 -10.16 23.10
N MET A 950 -19.98 -11.04 24.08
CA MET A 950 -18.69 -11.73 24.25
C MET A 950 -18.41 -12.72 23.12
N THR A 951 -19.45 -13.40 22.63
CA THR A 951 -19.35 -14.31 21.49
C THR A 951 -18.95 -13.56 20.22
N MET A 952 -19.56 -12.41 19.98
CA MET A 952 -19.29 -11.56 18.84
C MET A 952 -17.86 -11.00 18.89
N TRP A 953 -17.40 -10.58 20.06
CA TRP A 953 -16.02 -10.14 20.25
C TRP A 953 -15.02 -11.24 19.90
N LYS A 954 -15.22 -12.45 20.44
CA LYS A 954 -14.36 -13.61 20.17
C LYS A 954 -14.26 -13.90 18.67
N ARG A 955 -15.39 -13.95 17.97
CA ARG A 955 -15.43 -14.13 16.50
C ARG A 955 -14.70 -13.02 15.75
N GLY A 956 -14.87 -11.76 16.18
CA GLY A 956 -14.11 -10.65 15.63
C GLY A 956 -12.60 -10.84 15.81
N LEU A 957 -12.17 -11.32 16.98
CA LEU A 957 -10.75 -11.58 17.24
C LEU A 957 -10.18 -12.70 16.35
N GLU A 958 -10.94 -13.78 16.15
CA GLU A 958 -10.60 -14.90 15.24
C GLU A 958 -10.41 -14.42 13.80
N LEU A 959 -11.20 -13.44 13.37
CA LEU A 959 -11.10 -12.81 12.05
C LEU A 959 -10.02 -11.71 11.97
N GLY A 960 -9.19 -11.55 13.02
CA GLY A 960 -8.11 -10.57 13.06
C GLY A 960 -8.53 -9.13 13.35
N LEU A 961 -9.81 -8.88 13.67
CA LEU A 961 -10.28 -7.55 14.04
C LEU A 961 -9.78 -7.18 15.43
N ARG A 962 -9.31 -5.95 15.60
CA ARG A 962 -8.88 -5.40 16.89
C ARG A 962 -9.38 -3.97 17.01
N ASN A 963 -9.65 -3.52 18.23
CA ASN A 963 -9.90 -2.10 18.46
C ASN A 963 -8.67 -1.29 18.06
N ARG A 964 -8.88 -0.14 17.42
CA ARG A 964 -7.81 0.82 17.14
C ARG A 964 -7.09 1.19 18.43
N PRO A 965 -5.75 1.02 18.51
CA PRO A 965 -5.01 1.34 19.71
C PRO A 965 -5.11 2.84 20.00
N LEU A 966 -5.36 3.17 21.25
CA LEU A 966 -5.36 4.56 21.72
C LEU A 966 -3.94 4.96 22.08
N LYS A 967 -3.47 6.09 21.56
CA LYS A 967 -2.21 6.71 21.98
C LYS A 967 -2.53 7.58 23.20
N ILE A 968 -2.39 7.01 24.40
CA ILE A 968 -2.70 7.62 25.70
C ILE A 968 -1.41 7.84 26.49
#